data_AF-A0A1X0NWT8-F1
#
_entry.id   AF-A0A1X0NWT8-F1
#
_cell.length_a   1.000
_cell.length_b   1.000
_cell.length_c   1.000
_cell.angle_alpha   90.00
_cell.angle_beta   90.00
_cell.angle_gamma   90.00
#
_symmetry.space_group_name_H-M   'P 1'
#
loop_
_entity.id
_entity.type
_entity.pdbx_description
1 polymer ?
#
loop_
_entity_poly.entity_id
_entity_poly.type
_entity_poly.pdbx_seq_one_letter_code
_entity_poly.pdbx_strand_id
1 'polypeptide(L)'
;MSNSTRAIFTKICTRAVTLTNVPPCIDNVRYVSSISSSLVSLASYNVDTQLLQYANTCVQRLTSLISHLPITQTLSDDVTVSILRIVKSGSRGCISSICMRNLLMELDERTIDAQFALWKPSMVLVSLHALAKAAPTEPLEIIDTLLYCAKEHLLQLDEPKTARLLWSIATLRMEMKHTSLWKATCRRLIYFSSNLTASSRSLVVEALIIVPECVCDAQQELLSVLQETRLAGRDGDNFLGSEEELLLGKDYKSLKDRLLSDAHLLPAESIIRMLSRTHSASSVDTDEVDFLLQHILRRQQLGEDLCHELIKFVVTLEPSEVTRSIRRHILNCIRANCLDRLCAKDALLSSLGTVCIATVLEKEDSTTHEVSRETQLLLEELISKCHEIRDLVWERYNGKLAGLLSVALDILDSCNENIRDTVLFAEITRLLEEFTASWERGNPGSVVVTECTGCLCSVCDLLRISPLLRLSLTSSSLSSSSSPSSLNTTTTSTNTIKMMTAVGEGGIYTRTCGLLQSCTLSLERCTSSLSPAVVFDLWRRTPRLVADGGFGNVLLPLTELLLNYAEQNPAQFSLREMTKFMRSDSHEFPVEAFEIFVRCLMNESDSVTSLHLEVLLTALETVAAQRGIKEETSAATPAPTTVGSVSTTGGGGGNKLFLERLLLLLFIRPLGHKKALVYVAAFSTPQLVRLYQCCNIVSDVIVSMQATLLELIVNSCVRCTTMAELNTAASLLPQLSPGGLKNALACALAQRAKTMNVASTPDLHKALLVVYFNKAAIPLDEELLKALRRRV
;
A
#
# COMPACT_ATOMS: atom_id res chain seq x y z
N MET A 1 -2.23 46.00 4.04
CA MET A 1 -1.79 47.07 3.11
C MET A 1 -1.49 48.32 3.90
N SER A 2 -0.38 49.01 3.63
CA SER A 2 -0.13 50.35 4.19
C SER A 2 -1.12 51.38 3.63
N ASN A 3 -1.36 52.47 4.35
CA ASN A 3 -2.35 53.49 3.95
C ASN A 3 -2.07 54.11 2.57
N SER A 4 -0.80 54.20 2.16
CA SER A 4 -0.38 54.72 0.86
C SER A 4 -0.72 53.78 -0.31
N THR A 5 -0.58 52.46 -0.11
CA THR A 5 -0.92 51.46 -1.15
C THR A 5 -2.43 51.38 -1.36
N ARG A 6 -3.23 51.56 -0.29
CA ARG A 6 -4.70 51.58 -0.37
C ARG A 6 -5.19 52.77 -1.22
N ALA A 7 -4.63 53.97 -1.03
CA ALA A 7 -5.02 55.16 -1.79
C ALA A 7 -4.71 55.08 -3.30
N ILE A 8 -3.58 54.48 -3.67
CA ILE A 8 -3.22 54.25 -5.09
C ILE A 8 -4.17 53.22 -5.72
N PHE A 9 -4.44 52.14 -4.98
CA PHE A 9 -5.33 51.06 -5.44
C PHE A 9 -6.77 51.54 -5.62
N THR A 10 -7.31 52.35 -4.71
CA THR A 10 -8.64 52.98 -4.85
C THR A 10 -8.72 53.84 -6.11
N LYS A 11 -7.70 54.67 -6.40
CA LYS A 11 -7.67 55.50 -7.63
C LYS A 11 -7.67 54.68 -8.92
N ILE A 12 -6.95 53.56 -8.94
CA ILE A 12 -6.93 52.64 -10.08
C ILE A 12 -8.31 51.99 -10.29
N CYS A 13 -8.96 51.56 -9.21
CA CYS A 13 -10.30 50.95 -9.28
C CYS A 13 -11.37 51.96 -9.71
N THR A 14 -11.34 53.20 -9.20
CA THR A 14 -12.24 54.27 -9.64
C THR A 14 -12.06 54.57 -11.13
N ARG A 15 -10.81 54.64 -11.60
CA ARG A 15 -10.50 54.86 -13.02
C ARG A 15 -11.00 53.69 -13.89
N ALA A 16 -10.82 52.45 -13.45
CA ALA A 16 -11.31 51.27 -14.14
C ALA A 16 -12.84 51.29 -14.30
N VAL A 17 -13.59 51.69 -13.27
CA VAL A 17 -15.05 51.84 -13.32
C VAL A 17 -15.46 52.96 -14.27
N THR A 18 -14.79 54.12 -14.24
CA THR A 18 -15.10 55.22 -15.19
C THR A 18 -14.86 54.84 -16.65
N LEU A 19 -13.89 53.95 -16.90
CA LEU A 19 -13.58 53.42 -18.22
C LEU A 19 -14.60 52.39 -18.72
N THR A 20 -15.58 51.99 -17.90
CA THR A 20 -16.71 51.13 -18.33
C THR A 20 -17.92 51.91 -18.88
N ASN A 21 -17.91 53.24 -18.79
CA ASN A 21 -18.94 54.11 -19.36
C ASN A 21 -18.67 54.37 -20.86
N VAL A 22 -18.86 53.35 -21.69
CA VAL A 22 -18.55 53.37 -23.13
C VAL A 22 -19.78 52.89 -23.92
N PRO A 23 -20.05 53.39 -25.14
CA PRO A 23 -21.17 52.90 -25.97
C PRO A 23 -21.11 51.38 -26.25
N PRO A 24 -22.25 50.73 -26.47
CA PRO A 24 -22.31 49.29 -26.74
C PRO A 24 -21.71 48.96 -28.11
N CYS A 25 -20.53 48.34 -28.11
CA CYS A 25 -19.93 47.68 -29.28
C CYS A 25 -19.06 46.50 -28.81
N ILE A 26 -18.74 45.57 -29.73
CA ILE A 26 -18.03 44.32 -29.38
C ILE A 26 -16.63 44.57 -28.80
N ASP A 27 -15.92 45.59 -29.27
CA ASP A 27 -14.59 45.95 -28.77
C ASP A 27 -14.65 46.51 -27.35
N ASN A 28 -15.69 47.28 -27.04
CA ASN A 28 -15.94 47.78 -25.68
C ASN A 28 -16.36 46.64 -24.75
N VAL A 29 -17.14 45.67 -25.21
CA VAL A 29 -17.47 44.47 -24.43
C VAL A 29 -16.23 43.63 -24.15
N ARG A 30 -15.32 43.46 -25.12
CA ARG A 30 -14.00 42.82 -24.90
C ARG A 30 -13.16 43.56 -23.88
N TYR A 31 -13.07 44.88 -23.98
CA TYR A 31 -12.32 45.70 -23.04
C TYR A 31 -12.91 45.66 -21.61
N VAL A 32 -14.23 45.85 -21.49
CA VAL A 32 -14.94 45.86 -20.19
C VAL A 32 -14.95 44.47 -19.55
N SER A 33 -15.12 43.38 -20.32
CA SER A 33 -15.04 42.01 -19.79
C SER A 33 -13.66 41.67 -19.21
N SER A 34 -12.58 42.12 -19.85
CA SER A 34 -11.22 41.96 -19.33
C SER A 34 -11.00 42.73 -18.02
N ILE A 35 -11.44 44.00 -17.96
CA ILE A 35 -11.35 44.83 -16.76
C ILE A 35 -12.17 44.23 -15.62
N SER A 36 -13.42 43.85 -15.89
CA SER A 36 -14.31 43.21 -14.92
C SER A 36 -13.72 41.91 -14.39
N SER A 37 -13.14 41.07 -15.25
CA SER A 37 -12.45 39.84 -14.85
C SER A 37 -11.28 40.10 -13.88
N SER A 38 -10.44 41.10 -14.19
CA SER A 38 -9.32 41.47 -13.31
C SER A 38 -9.78 42.06 -11.98
N LEU A 39 -10.79 42.94 -11.97
CA LEU A 39 -11.33 43.54 -10.75
C LEU A 39 -12.00 42.50 -9.84
N VAL A 40 -12.79 41.59 -10.42
CA VAL A 40 -13.45 40.51 -9.67
C VAL A 40 -12.43 39.52 -9.11
N SER A 41 -11.38 39.22 -9.86
CA SER A 41 -10.27 38.41 -9.36
C SER A 41 -9.61 39.09 -8.15
N LEU A 42 -9.28 40.38 -8.24
CA LEU A 42 -8.70 41.15 -7.14
C LEU A 42 -9.65 41.25 -5.91
N ALA A 43 -10.95 41.38 -6.14
CA ALA A 43 -11.98 41.40 -5.10
C ALA A 43 -12.09 40.04 -4.38
N SER A 44 -11.90 38.93 -5.11
CA SER A 44 -11.99 37.58 -4.56
C SER A 44 -10.86 37.17 -3.60
N TYR A 45 -9.82 38.01 -3.46
CA TYR A 45 -8.69 37.80 -2.54
C TYR A 45 -8.61 38.84 -1.42
N ASN A 46 -9.42 39.92 -1.44
CA ASN A 46 -9.38 41.00 -0.46
C ASN A 46 -10.77 41.30 0.11
N VAL A 47 -10.90 41.40 1.45
CA VAL A 47 -12.17 41.69 2.15
C VAL A 47 -12.52 43.20 2.12
N ASP A 48 -12.14 43.91 1.04
CA ASP A 48 -12.39 45.35 0.90
C ASP A 48 -13.78 45.60 0.30
N THR A 49 -14.67 46.20 1.10
CA THR A 49 -16.06 46.49 0.72
C THR A 49 -16.15 47.48 -0.44
N GLN A 50 -15.20 48.41 -0.60
CA GLN A 50 -15.17 49.34 -1.73
C GLN A 50 -14.78 48.65 -3.03
N LEU A 51 -13.79 47.74 -2.98
CA LEU A 51 -13.38 46.94 -4.13
C LEU A 51 -14.50 46.03 -4.62
N LEU A 52 -15.26 45.45 -3.68
CA LEU A 52 -16.43 44.63 -3.96
C LEU A 52 -17.54 45.43 -4.65
N GLN A 53 -17.78 46.67 -4.22
CA GLN A 53 -18.72 47.58 -4.88
C GLN A 53 -18.28 47.91 -6.31
N TYR A 54 -17.00 48.24 -6.52
CA TYR A 54 -16.47 48.52 -7.86
C TYR A 54 -16.53 47.30 -8.79
N ALA A 55 -16.22 46.10 -8.29
CA ALA A 55 -16.36 44.86 -9.05
C ALA A 55 -17.82 44.61 -9.45
N ASN A 56 -18.78 44.77 -8.53
CA ASN A 56 -20.21 44.64 -8.83
C ASN A 56 -20.68 45.66 -9.87
N THR A 57 -20.28 46.93 -9.75
CA THR A 57 -20.65 47.96 -10.74
C THR A 57 -20.11 47.62 -12.14
N CYS A 58 -18.86 47.18 -12.25
CA CYS A 58 -18.27 46.81 -13.53
C CYS A 58 -18.96 45.58 -14.17
N VAL A 59 -19.36 44.59 -13.37
CA VAL A 59 -20.07 43.41 -13.86
C VAL A 59 -21.50 43.77 -14.29
N GLN A 60 -22.21 44.61 -13.53
CA GLN A 60 -23.53 45.12 -13.93
C GLN A 60 -23.46 45.93 -15.24
N ARG A 61 -22.41 46.74 -15.42
CA ARG A 61 -22.17 47.47 -16.66
C ARG A 61 -21.85 46.54 -17.82
N LEU A 62 -21.04 45.50 -17.60
CA LEU A 62 -20.78 44.47 -18.60
C LEU A 62 -22.08 43.78 -19.06
N THR A 63 -22.90 43.32 -18.11
CA THR A 63 -24.19 42.69 -18.40
C THR A 63 -25.10 43.64 -19.19
N SER A 64 -25.18 44.91 -18.78
CA SER A 64 -25.93 45.92 -19.53
C SER A 64 -25.37 46.16 -20.94
N LEU A 65 -24.06 46.14 -21.14
CA LEU A 65 -23.48 46.34 -22.47
C LEU A 65 -23.76 45.16 -23.40
N ILE A 66 -23.71 43.93 -22.89
CA ILE A 66 -24.03 42.72 -23.64
C ILE A 66 -25.50 42.71 -24.05
N SER A 67 -26.41 43.12 -23.16
CA SER A 67 -27.85 43.15 -23.46
C SER A 67 -28.25 44.16 -24.53
N HIS A 68 -27.42 45.20 -24.76
CA HIS A 68 -27.64 46.19 -25.82
C HIS A 68 -26.99 45.79 -27.17
N LEU A 69 -26.25 44.68 -27.23
CA LEU A 69 -25.78 44.13 -28.51
C LEU A 69 -26.93 43.40 -29.23
N PRO A 70 -26.96 43.41 -30.59
CA PRO A 70 -27.90 42.62 -31.36
C PRO A 70 -27.83 41.13 -30.97
N ILE A 71 -28.98 40.47 -30.83
CA ILE A 71 -29.08 39.05 -30.44
C ILE A 71 -28.36 38.12 -31.44
N THR A 72 -28.26 38.53 -32.71
CA THR A 72 -27.54 37.80 -33.76
C THR A 72 -26.02 37.90 -33.66
N GLN A 73 -25.49 38.76 -32.78
CA GLN A 73 -24.06 38.98 -32.64
C GLN A 73 -23.45 38.05 -31.59
N THR A 74 -22.65 37.11 -32.05
CA THR A 74 -21.95 36.13 -31.21
C THR A 74 -20.83 36.77 -30.40
N LEU A 75 -20.63 36.30 -29.17
CA LEU A 75 -19.48 36.71 -28.36
C LEU A 75 -18.21 35.99 -28.83
N SER A 76 -17.11 36.72 -28.99
CA SER A 76 -15.81 36.12 -29.30
C SER A 76 -15.28 35.31 -28.11
N ASP A 77 -14.47 34.27 -28.36
CA ASP A 77 -13.87 33.41 -27.33
C ASP A 77 -13.25 34.18 -26.15
N ASP A 78 -12.51 35.25 -26.42
CA ASP A 78 -11.87 36.07 -25.37
C ASP A 78 -12.86 36.69 -24.38
N VAL A 79 -14.05 37.07 -24.87
CA VAL A 79 -15.14 37.65 -24.08
C VAL A 79 -15.78 36.55 -23.24
N THR A 80 -16.12 35.42 -23.87
CA THR A 80 -16.71 34.24 -23.23
C THR A 80 -15.82 33.72 -22.09
N VAL A 81 -14.51 33.59 -22.35
CA VAL A 81 -13.53 33.19 -21.33
C VAL A 81 -13.40 34.23 -20.21
N SER A 82 -13.42 35.52 -20.53
CA SER A 82 -13.35 36.58 -19.51
C SER A 82 -14.58 36.59 -18.62
N ILE A 83 -15.77 36.35 -19.17
CA ILE A 83 -17.02 36.17 -18.42
C ILE A 83 -16.95 34.93 -17.52
N LEU A 84 -16.49 33.79 -18.04
CA LEU A 84 -16.35 32.58 -17.22
C LEU A 84 -15.30 32.73 -16.11
N ARG A 85 -14.26 33.55 -16.30
CA ARG A 85 -13.34 33.95 -15.22
C ARG A 85 -14.03 34.82 -14.17
N ILE A 86 -14.91 35.75 -14.57
CA ILE A 86 -15.75 36.53 -13.65
C ILE A 86 -16.61 35.59 -12.81
N VAL A 87 -17.25 34.61 -13.44
CA VAL A 87 -18.08 33.59 -12.78
C VAL A 87 -17.26 32.81 -11.74
N LYS A 88 -16.09 32.31 -12.14
CA LYS A 88 -15.17 31.56 -11.27
C LYS A 88 -14.73 32.34 -10.03
N SER A 89 -14.37 33.61 -10.20
CA SER A 89 -13.90 34.45 -9.09
C SER A 89 -15.05 35.03 -8.27
N GLY A 90 -16.21 35.24 -8.89
CA GLY A 90 -17.42 35.78 -8.28
C GLY A 90 -18.18 34.81 -7.39
N SER A 91 -18.06 33.51 -7.64
CA SER A 91 -18.72 32.44 -6.86
C SER A 91 -18.28 32.36 -5.39
N ARG A 92 -17.26 33.14 -4.98
CA ARG A 92 -16.83 33.31 -3.58
C ARG A 92 -17.64 34.34 -2.78
N GLY A 93 -18.81 34.75 -3.30
CA GLY A 93 -19.68 35.75 -2.67
C GLY A 93 -19.29 37.21 -2.98
N CYS A 94 -18.43 37.42 -3.98
CA CYS A 94 -17.94 38.75 -4.34
C CYS A 94 -18.88 39.53 -5.27
N ILE A 95 -19.79 38.83 -5.95
CA ILE A 95 -20.78 39.39 -6.88
C ILE A 95 -22.18 39.00 -6.42
N SER A 96 -23.16 39.90 -6.58
CA SER A 96 -24.55 39.56 -6.28
C SER A 96 -25.08 38.43 -7.17
N SER A 97 -25.83 37.51 -6.59
CA SER A 97 -26.40 36.35 -7.30
C SER A 97 -27.26 36.75 -8.51
N ILE A 98 -28.00 37.87 -8.40
CA ILE A 98 -28.82 38.44 -9.48
C ILE A 98 -27.93 38.91 -10.64
N CYS A 99 -26.82 39.59 -10.34
CA CYS A 99 -25.91 40.07 -11.38
C CYS A 99 -25.19 38.91 -12.09
N MET A 100 -24.83 37.87 -11.33
CA MET A 100 -24.22 36.66 -11.89
C MET A 100 -25.20 35.91 -12.80
N ARG A 101 -26.47 35.78 -12.38
CA ARG A 101 -27.53 35.15 -13.16
C ARG A 101 -27.74 35.87 -14.50
N ASN A 102 -27.93 37.18 -14.48
CA ASN A 102 -28.15 37.95 -15.71
C ASN A 102 -26.96 37.84 -16.67
N LEU A 103 -25.73 37.84 -16.15
CA LEU A 103 -24.54 37.68 -16.98
C LEU A 103 -24.47 36.28 -17.63
N LEU A 104 -24.86 35.23 -16.91
CA LEU A 104 -24.86 33.85 -17.43
C LEU A 104 -25.95 33.63 -18.48
N MET A 105 -27.14 34.20 -18.30
CA MET A 105 -28.21 34.13 -19.31
C MET A 105 -27.80 34.83 -20.62
N GLU A 106 -27.25 36.04 -20.52
CA GLU A 106 -26.82 36.79 -21.71
C GLU A 106 -25.63 36.12 -22.43
N LEU A 107 -24.80 35.37 -21.69
CA LEU A 107 -23.76 34.52 -22.24
C LEU A 107 -24.37 33.35 -23.03
N ASP A 108 -25.27 32.60 -22.41
CA ASP A 108 -25.89 31.40 -22.98
C ASP A 108 -26.57 31.70 -24.32
N GLU A 109 -27.38 32.78 -24.37
CA GLU A 109 -28.12 33.21 -25.56
C GLU A 109 -27.22 33.64 -26.75
N ARG A 110 -25.94 33.98 -26.51
CA ARG A 110 -25.04 34.55 -27.54
C ARG A 110 -23.83 33.67 -27.86
N THR A 111 -23.79 32.46 -27.31
CA THR A 111 -22.77 31.47 -27.64
C THR A 111 -23.29 30.45 -28.64
N ILE A 112 -22.47 30.06 -29.62
CA ILE A 112 -22.82 29.03 -30.61
C ILE A 112 -22.00 27.77 -30.34
N ASP A 113 -22.61 26.59 -30.45
CA ASP A 113 -21.96 25.31 -30.18
C ASP A 113 -20.63 25.09 -30.91
N ALA A 114 -20.58 25.51 -32.18
CA ALA A 114 -19.40 25.37 -33.04
C ALA A 114 -18.16 26.12 -32.50
N GLN A 115 -18.32 27.14 -31.65
CA GLN A 115 -17.21 27.94 -31.15
C GLN A 115 -16.33 27.14 -30.15
N PHE A 116 -16.92 26.20 -29.42
CA PHE A 116 -16.22 25.46 -28.36
C PHE A 116 -15.43 24.26 -28.89
N ALA A 117 -15.70 23.81 -30.11
CA ALA A 117 -15.05 22.63 -30.71
C ALA A 117 -13.52 22.81 -30.89
N LEU A 118 -13.05 24.06 -31.03
CA LEU A 118 -11.63 24.40 -31.17
C LEU A 118 -10.95 24.76 -29.84
N TRP A 119 -11.68 24.74 -28.73
CA TRP A 119 -11.13 25.08 -27.43
C TRP A 119 -10.19 24.01 -26.91
N LYS A 120 -9.15 24.44 -26.19
CA LYS A 120 -8.23 23.50 -25.54
C LYS A 120 -8.97 22.76 -24.40
N PRO A 121 -8.65 21.48 -24.14
CA PRO A 121 -9.26 20.70 -23.04
C PRO A 121 -9.25 21.41 -21.68
N SER A 122 -8.15 22.11 -21.36
CA SER A 122 -8.03 22.87 -20.12
C SER A 122 -9.02 24.03 -20.00
N MET A 123 -9.37 24.66 -21.12
CA MET A 123 -10.28 25.81 -21.16
C MET A 123 -11.72 25.35 -20.95
N VAL A 124 -12.12 24.26 -21.62
CA VAL A 124 -13.43 23.61 -21.45
C VAL A 124 -13.65 23.22 -19.98
N LEU A 125 -12.68 22.55 -19.36
CA LEU A 125 -12.79 22.12 -17.96
C LEU A 125 -12.80 23.27 -16.95
N VAL A 126 -11.97 24.30 -17.15
CA VAL A 126 -11.99 25.46 -16.25
C VAL A 126 -13.32 26.19 -16.33
N SER A 127 -13.95 26.19 -17.50
CA SER A 127 -15.27 26.78 -17.75
C SER A 127 -16.39 25.97 -17.08
N LEU A 128 -16.41 24.65 -17.28
CA LEU A 128 -17.34 23.74 -16.59
C LEU A 128 -17.22 23.86 -15.07
N HIS A 129 -15.99 23.89 -14.56
CA HIS A 129 -15.75 24.03 -13.11
C HIS A 129 -16.21 25.39 -12.57
N ALA A 130 -16.09 26.46 -13.36
CA ALA A 130 -16.58 27.78 -12.99
C ALA A 130 -18.11 27.80 -12.91
N LEU A 131 -18.80 27.19 -13.88
CA LEU A 131 -20.26 27.06 -13.92
C LEU A 131 -20.76 26.17 -12.77
N ALA A 132 -20.12 25.03 -12.52
CA ALA A 132 -20.43 24.15 -11.40
C ALA A 132 -20.33 24.88 -10.04
N LYS A 133 -19.29 25.69 -9.85
CA LYS A 133 -19.13 26.51 -8.64
C LYS A 133 -20.14 27.65 -8.50
N ALA A 134 -20.62 28.18 -9.62
CA ALA A 134 -21.63 29.22 -9.60
C ALA A 134 -23.03 28.67 -9.32
N ALA A 135 -23.24 27.35 -9.50
CA ALA A 135 -24.49 26.65 -9.26
C ALA A 135 -25.71 27.39 -9.86
N PRO A 136 -25.77 27.55 -11.19
CA PRO A 136 -26.85 28.30 -11.83
C PRO A 136 -28.20 27.68 -11.48
N THR A 137 -29.16 28.52 -11.14
CA THR A 137 -30.52 28.08 -10.77
C THR A 137 -31.35 27.65 -11.98
N GLU A 138 -30.96 28.09 -13.17
CA GLU A 138 -31.62 27.79 -14.44
C GLU A 138 -30.70 26.93 -15.31
N PRO A 139 -31.27 26.02 -16.14
CA PRO A 139 -30.48 25.22 -17.06
C PRO A 139 -29.90 26.13 -18.15
N LEU A 140 -28.59 26.04 -18.38
CA LEU A 140 -27.87 26.77 -19.42
C LEU A 140 -27.45 25.78 -20.52
N GLU A 141 -27.77 26.07 -21.78
CA GLU A 141 -27.46 25.18 -22.92
C GLU A 141 -25.95 25.03 -23.13
N ILE A 142 -25.17 26.07 -22.83
CA ILE A 142 -23.69 26.07 -22.85
C ILE A 142 -23.09 24.93 -22.01
N ILE A 143 -23.77 24.48 -20.94
CA ILE A 143 -23.30 23.38 -20.09
C ILE A 143 -23.29 22.08 -20.89
N ASP A 144 -24.35 21.80 -21.64
CA ASP A 144 -24.45 20.58 -22.46
C ASP A 144 -23.38 20.53 -23.53
N THR A 145 -23.16 21.67 -24.21
CA THR A 145 -22.17 21.81 -25.27
C THR A 145 -20.74 21.65 -24.73
N LEU A 146 -20.45 22.23 -23.56
CA LEU A 146 -19.15 22.06 -22.90
C LEU A 146 -18.93 20.62 -22.41
N LEU A 147 -19.97 19.94 -21.92
CA LEU A 147 -19.90 18.53 -21.54
C LEU A 147 -19.66 17.62 -22.75
N TYR A 148 -20.27 17.93 -23.90
CA TYR A 148 -19.99 17.22 -25.15
C TYR A 148 -18.53 17.39 -25.57
N CYS A 149 -17.99 18.62 -25.53
CA CYS A 149 -16.58 18.88 -25.79
C CYS A 149 -15.65 18.16 -24.78
N ALA A 150 -16.05 18.13 -23.50
CA ALA A 150 -15.29 17.43 -22.46
C ALA A 150 -15.23 15.91 -22.70
N LYS A 151 -16.30 15.32 -23.26
CA LYS A 151 -16.34 13.91 -23.63
C LYS A 151 -15.31 13.57 -24.71
N GLU A 152 -15.21 14.38 -25.76
CA GLU A 152 -14.22 14.21 -26.83
C GLU A 152 -12.77 14.36 -26.31
N HIS A 153 -12.57 15.21 -25.31
CA HIS A 153 -11.25 15.44 -24.71
C HIS A 153 -10.88 14.50 -23.56
N LEU A 154 -11.77 13.61 -23.11
CA LEU A 154 -11.60 12.82 -21.89
C LEU A 154 -10.27 12.05 -21.85
N LEU A 155 -9.85 11.47 -22.98
CA LEU A 155 -8.60 10.71 -23.08
C LEU A 155 -7.33 11.55 -22.91
N GLN A 156 -7.43 12.87 -23.09
CA GLN A 156 -6.33 13.83 -22.96
C GLN A 156 -6.25 14.43 -21.54
N LEU A 157 -7.22 14.11 -20.68
CA LEU A 157 -7.27 14.65 -19.32
C LEU A 157 -6.35 13.86 -18.39
N ASP A 158 -5.56 14.59 -17.62
CA ASP A 158 -4.79 14.07 -16.50
C ASP A 158 -5.71 13.79 -15.30
N GLU A 159 -5.14 13.15 -14.28
CA GLU A 159 -5.82 12.80 -13.03
C GLU A 159 -6.61 13.98 -12.40
N PRO A 160 -6.02 15.16 -12.15
CA PRO A 160 -6.72 16.23 -11.44
C PRO A 160 -7.79 16.90 -12.30
N LYS A 161 -7.62 16.92 -13.62
CA LYS A 161 -8.64 17.39 -14.55
C LYS A 161 -9.83 16.43 -14.64
N THR A 162 -9.56 15.13 -14.61
CA THR A 162 -10.60 14.09 -14.63
C THR A 162 -11.43 14.12 -13.34
N ALA A 163 -10.80 14.31 -12.18
CA ALA A 163 -11.49 14.45 -10.90
C ALA A 163 -12.40 15.70 -10.86
N ARG A 164 -11.90 16.84 -11.37
CA ARG A 164 -12.70 18.07 -11.50
C ARG A 164 -13.87 17.92 -12.46
N LEU A 165 -13.70 17.15 -13.55
CA LEU A 165 -14.79 16.88 -14.48
C LEU A 165 -15.89 16.08 -13.80
N LEU A 166 -15.56 15.02 -13.06
CA LEU A 166 -16.54 14.23 -12.32
C LEU A 166 -17.32 15.08 -11.33
N TRP A 167 -16.60 15.88 -10.53
CA TRP A 167 -17.21 16.83 -9.60
C TRP A 167 -18.12 17.83 -10.32
N SER A 168 -17.68 18.40 -11.44
CA SER A 168 -18.49 19.35 -12.20
C SER A 168 -19.78 18.73 -12.75
N ILE A 169 -19.74 17.48 -13.23
CA ILE A 169 -20.93 16.76 -13.70
C ILE A 169 -21.92 16.55 -12.54
N ALA A 170 -21.41 16.11 -11.39
CA ALA A 170 -22.21 15.85 -10.19
C ALA A 170 -22.86 17.14 -9.65
N THR A 171 -22.09 18.22 -9.47
CA THR A 171 -22.60 19.49 -8.96
C THR A 171 -23.63 20.13 -9.89
N LEU A 172 -23.48 19.96 -11.20
CA LEU A 172 -24.44 20.44 -12.19
C LEU A 172 -25.66 19.50 -12.38
N ARG A 173 -25.68 18.34 -11.72
CA ARG A 173 -26.75 17.32 -11.82
C ARG A 173 -26.98 16.81 -13.24
N MET A 174 -25.90 16.60 -13.99
CA MET A 174 -25.94 16.21 -15.40
C MET A 174 -25.63 14.72 -15.64
N GLU A 175 -25.49 13.92 -14.59
CA GLU A 175 -25.14 12.50 -14.64
C GLU A 175 -26.15 11.64 -15.41
N MET A 176 -27.45 11.95 -15.29
CA MET A 176 -28.52 11.21 -15.97
C MET A 176 -28.61 11.58 -17.45
N LYS A 177 -28.36 12.85 -17.79
CA LYS A 177 -28.38 13.32 -19.18
C LYS A 177 -27.10 12.92 -19.95
N HIS A 178 -25.96 12.88 -19.26
CA HIS A 178 -24.65 12.52 -19.82
C HIS A 178 -24.08 11.23 -19.22
N THR A 179 -24.90 10.19 -19.10
CA THR A 179 -24.51 8.91 -18.45
C THR A 179 -23.28 8.26 -19.07
N SER A 180 -23.12 8.36 -20.40
CA SER A 180 -21.93 7.83 -21.08
C SER A 180 -20.63 8.54 -20.66
N LEU A 181 -20.68 9.85 -20.45
CA LEU A 181 -19.56 10.65 -19.97
C LEU A 181 -19.29 10.38 -18.49
N TRP A 182 -20.33 10.30 -17.67
CA TRP A 182 -20.22 9.91 -16.26
C TRP A 182 -19.51 8.57 -16.11
N LYS A 183 -20.01 7.52 -16.78
CA LYS A 183 -19.41 6.17 -16.76
C LYS A 183 -17.96 6.17 -17.24
N ALA A 184 -17.65 6.88 -18.32
CA ALA A 184 -16.30 6.95 -18.86
C ALA A 184 -15.33 7.71 -17.92
N THR A 185 -15.82 8.75 -17.25
CA THR A 185 -15.04 9.52 -16.27
C THR A 185 -14.75 8.68 -15.02
N CYS A 186 -15.74 7.93 -14.51
CA CYS A 186 -15.55 7.00 -13.40
C CYS A 186 -14.49 5.92 -13.73
N ARG A 187 -14.58 5.28 -14.91
CA ARG A 187 -13.59 4.29 -15.36
C ARG A 187 -12.17 4.85 -15.44
N ARG A 188 -12.04 6.09 -15.93
CA ARG A 188 -10.74 6.74 -16.04
C ARG A 188 -10.15 7.06 -14.67
N LEU A 189 -10.97 7.39 -13.67
CA LEU A 189 -10.53 7.61 -12.29
C LEU A 189 -10.17 6.30 -11.57
N ILE A 190 -10.84 5.19 -11.89
CA ILE A 190 -10.44 3.86 -11.43
C ILE A 190 -9.02 3.54 -11.91
N TYR A 191 -8.69 3.84 -13.17
CA TYR A 191 -7.33 3.68 -13.69
C TYR A 191 -6.30 4.55 -12.96
N PHE A 192 -6.68 5.76 -12.53
CA PHE A 192 -5.80 6.66 -11.76
C PHE A 192 -5.75 6.39 -10.26
N SER A 193 -6.54 5.44 -9.76
CA SER A 193 -6.77 5.23 -8.33
C SER A 193 -5.51 5.11 -7.46
N SER A 194 -4.51 4.37 -7.93
CA SER A 194 -3.24 4.17 -7.24
C SER A 194 -2.40 5.45 -7.08
N ASN A 195 -2.67 6.47 -7.89
CA ASN A 195 -1.94 7.73 -7.93
C ASN A 195 -2.84 8.96 -7.69
N LEU A 196 -4.06 8.77 -7.16
CA LEU A 196 -4.98 9.88 -6.88
C LEU A 196 -4.38 10.81 -5.81
N THR A 197 -4.24 12.09 -6.15
CA THR A 197 -3.79 13.11 -5.19
C THR A 197 -4.89 13.37 -4.15
N ALA A 198 -4.53 13.82 -2.95
CA ALA A 198 -5.52 14.10 -1.89
C ALA A 198 -6.61 15.09 -2.34
N SER A 199 -6.23 16.15 -3.07
CA SER A 199 -7.19 17.14 -3.59
C SER A 199 -8.16 16.55 -4.63
N SER A 200 -7.67 15.68 -5.51
CA SER A 200 -8.52 14.99 -6.48
C SER A 200 -9.42 13.98 -5.80
N ARG A 201 -8.90 13.23 -4.83
CA ARG A 201 -9.66 12.26 -4.03
C ARG A 201 -10.84 12.93 -3.32
N SER A 202 -10.61 14.06 -2.67
CA SER A 202 -11.66 14.87 -2.04
C SER A 202 -12.76 15.27 -3.03
N LEU A 203 -12.39 15.76 -4.22
CA LEU A 203 -13.36 16.12 -5.27
C LEU A 203 -14.16 14.92 -5.77
N VAL A 204 -13.53 13.75 -5.93
CA VAL A 204 -14.22 12.54 -6.37
C VAL A 204 -15.19 12.06 -5.29
N VAL A 205 -14.77 12.03 -4.02
CA VAL A 205 -15.65 11.65 -2.90
C VAL A 205 -16.84 12.61 -2.80
N GLU A 206 -16.61 13.91 -2.89
CA GLU A 206 -17.67 14.93 -2.87
C GLU A 206 -18.64 14.73 -4.04
N ALA A 207 -18.15 14.46 -5.25
CA ALA A 207 -18.98 14.18 -6.42
C ALA A 207 -19.91 12.96 -6.21
N LEU A 208 -19.38 11.91 -5.58
CA LEU A 208 -20.11 10.67 -5.30
C LEU A 208 -21.11 10.81 -4.16
N ILE A 209 -20.90 11.77 -3.25
CA ILE A 209 -21.89 12.15 -2.24
C ILE A 209 -23.04 12.94 -2.88
N ILE A 210 -22.74 13.85 -3.81
CA ILE A 210 -23.74 14.66 -4.52
C ILE A 210 -24.68 13.78 -5.38
N VAL A 211 -24.15 12.71 -5.97
CA VAL A 211 -24.91 11.75 -6.79
C VAL A 211 -24.98 10.39 -6.07
N PRO A 212 -25.91 10.24 -5.11
CA PRO A 212 -25.98 9.06 -4.26
C PRO A 212 -26.61 7.85 -4.95
N GLU A 213 -27.53 8.10 -5.90
CA GLU A 213 -28.20 7.06 -6.65
C GLU A 213 -27.24 6.49 -7.70
N CYS A 214 -27.06 5.18 -7.69
CA CYS A 214 -26.04 4.55 -8.52
C CYS A 214 -26.45 4.58 -9.99
N VAL A 215 -25.79 5.43 -10.79
CA VAL A 215 -26.11 5.60 -12.22
C VAL A 215 -25.38 4.58 -13.10
N CYS A 216 -24.27 3.98 -12.66
CA CYS A 216 -23.57 2.93 -13.40
C CYS A 216 -22.57 2.09 -12.57
N ASP A 217 -22.25 0.87 -13.03
CA ASP A 217 -21.29 -0.06 -12.40
C ASP A 217 -19.91 0.56 -12.12
N ALA A 218 -19.43 1.45 -13.00
CA ALA A 218 -18.15 2.12 -12.83
C ALA A 218 -18.12 3.09 -11.64
N GLN A 219 -19.29 3.61 -11.21
CA GLN A 219 -19.40 4.44 -10.03
C GLN A 219 -19.26 3.60 -8.75
N GLN A 220 -19.80 2.39 -8.74
CA GLN A 220 -19.65 1.44 -7.62
C GLN A 220 -18.21 0.96 -7.48
N GLU A 221 -17.56 0.62 -8.60
CA GLU A 221 -16.15 0.23 -8.62
C GLU A 221 -15.24 1.40 -8.19
N LEU A 222 -15.54 2.64 -8.59
CA LEU A 222 -14.79 3.81 -8.11
C LEU A 222 -14.96 4.03 -6.60
N LEU A 223 -16.17 3.82 -6.08
CA LEU A 223 -16.45 3.89 -4.64
C LEU A 223 -15.65 2.85 -3.85
N SER A 224 -15.62 1.59 -4.32
CA SER A 224 -14.83 0.55 -3.67
C SER A 224 -13.35 0.91 -3.67
N VAL A 225 -12.84 1.36 -4.81
CA VAL A 225 -11.43 1.74 -4.98
C VAL A 225 -11.02 2.97 -4.15
N LEU A 226 -11.93 3.92 -3.91
CA LEU A 226 -11.67 5.05 -3.01
C LEU A 226 -11.63 4.64 -1.54
N GLN A 227 -12.53 3.76 -1.11
CA GLN A 227 -12.51 3.18 0.24
C GLN A 227 -11.23 2.36 0.47
N GLU A 228 -10.84 1.57 -0.53
CA GLU A 228 -9.59 0.82 -0.63
C GLU A 228 -8.33 1.68 -0.39
N THR A 229 -8.22 2.86 -1.00
CA THR A 229 -7.05 3.77 -0.82
C THR A 229 -7.03 4.52 0.52
N ARG A 230 -8.21 4.75 1.11
CA ARG A 230 -8.31 5.37 2.45
C ARG A 230 -7.92 4.40 3.55
N LEU A 231 -8.33 3.13 3.43
CA LEU A 231 -7.95 2.07 4.37
C LEU A 231 -6.43 1.83 4.35
N ALA A 232 -5.81 1.77 3.16
CA ALA A 232 -4.36 1.65 3.02
C ALA A 232 -3.56 2.88 3.50
N GLY A 233 -4.17 4.07 3.54
CA GLY A 233 -3.55 5.31 4.03
C GLY A 233 -3.52 5.45 5.55
N ARG A 234 -4.25 4.61 6.29
CA ARG A 234 -4.23 4.59 7.77
C ARG A 234 -3.05 3.81 8.36
N ASP A 235 -2.38 2.98 7.56
CA ASP A 235 -1.24 2.16 8.00
C ASP A 235 0.11 2.89 7.91
N GLY A 236 0.14 4.10 7.33
CA GLY A 236 1.32 4.96 7.32
C GLY A 236 1.15 6.11 8.31
N ASP A 237 1.94 6.13 9.38
CA ASP A 237 2.01 7.17 10.44
C ASP A 237 2.29 8.62 9.95
N ASN A 238 2.30 8.87 8.64
CA ASN A 238 2.45 10.19 8.04
C ASN A 238 1.15 10.78 7.47
N PHE A 239 -0.01 10.14 7.67
CA PHE A 239 -1.27 10.78 7.30
C PHE A 239 -1.69 11.79 8.36
N LEU A 240 -1.79 13.07 7.97
CA LEU A 240 -2.48 14.14 8.72
C LEU A 240 -3.98 13.80 8.81
N GLY A 241 -4.31 12.75 9.57
CA GLY A 241 -5.67 12.24 9.74
C GLY A 241 -6.61 13.21 10.46
N SER A 242 -6.10 14.31 11.03
CA SER A 242 -6.93 15.26 11.77
C SER A 242 -7.74 16.20 10.88
N GLU A 243 -7.27 16.64 9.71
CA GLU A 243 -8.01 17.63 8.90
C GLU A 243 -9.07 17.02 7.98
N GLU A 244 -8.84 15.84 7.40
CA GLU A 244 -9.84 15.15 6.55
C GLU A 244 -10.94 14.44 7.38
N GLU A 245 -10.64 13.92 8.59
CA GLU A 245 -11.67 13.40 9.49
C GLU A 245 -12.57 14.50 10.08
N LEU A 246 -12.03 15.70 10.32
CA LEU A 246 -12.80 16.85 10.81
C LEU A 246 -13.75 17.43 9.75
N LEU A 247 -13.44 17.31 8.46
CA LEU A 247 -14.24 17.87 7.38
C LEU A 247 -15.28 16.88 6.78
N LEU A 248 -15.05 15.56 6.84
CA LEU A 248 -15.90 14.55 6.17
C LEU A 248 -16.48 13.47 7.10
N GLY A 249 -16.23 13.55 8.42
CA GLY A 249 -16.51 12.45 9.36
C GLY A 249 -17.97 11.96 9.43
N LYS A 250 -18.96 12.86 9.28
CA LYS A 250 -20.39 12.47 9.33
C LYS A 250 -20.91 11.93 7.99
N ASP A 251 -20.49 12.52 6.89
CA ASP A 251 -20.96 12.16 5.55
C ASP A 251 -20.34 10.85 5.05
N TYR A 252 -19.13 10.53 5.48
CA TYR A 252 -18.49 9.25 5.18
C TYR A 252 -19.07 8.08 5.99
N LYS A 253 -19.48 8.31 7.24
CA LYS A 253 -20.18 7.29 8.04
C LYS A 253 -21.53 6.95 7.39
N SER A 254 -22.26 7.95 6.90
CA SER A 254 -23.46 7.77 6.07
C SER A 254 -23.18 6.97 4.78
N LEU A 255 -22.08 7.24 4.07
CA LEU A 255 -21.69 6.48 2.87
C LEU A 255 -21.28 5.03 3.20
N LYS A 256 -20.57 4.81 4.31
CA LYS A 256 -20.20 3.49 4.83
C LYS A 256 -21.45 2.69 5.23
N ASP A 257 -22.35 3.29 6.00
CA ASP A 257 -23.60 2.68 6.44
C ASP A 257 -24.50 2.34 5.23
N ARG A 258 -24.45 3.14 4.16
CA ARG A 258 -25.18 2.88 2.91
C ARG A 258 -24.52 1.80 2.02
N LEU A 259 -23.19 1.76 1.93
CA LEU A 259 -22.48 0.67 1.25
C LEU A 259 -22.72 -0.68 1.94
N LEU A 260 -22.85 -0.67 3.27
CA LEU A 260 -23.28 -1.83 4.05
C LEU A 260 -24.77 -2.13 3.81
N SER A 261 -25.67 -1.13 3.71
CA SER A 261 -27.07 -1.41 3.33
C SER A 261 -27.22 -2.00 1.92
N ASP A 262 -26.33 -1.64 1.00
CA ASP A 262 -26.32 -2.08 -0.40
C ASP A 262 -25.36 -3.26 -0.67
N ALA A 263 -24.80 -3.90 0.37
CA ALA A 263 -23.85 -5.00 0.22
C ALA A 263 -24.42 -6.17 -0.61
N HIS A 264 -25.74 -6.35 -0.61
CA HIS A 264 -26.46 -7.32 -1.44
C HIS A 264 -26.37 -7.05 -2.95
N LEU A 265 -26.04 -5.82 -3.37
CA LEU A 265 -25.84 -5.42 -4.76
C LEU A 265 -24.38 -5.52 -5.20
N LEU A 266 -23.44 -5.67 -4.26
CA LEU A 266 -22.00 -5.75 -4.57
C LEU A 266 -21.60 -7.14 -5.12
N PRO A 267 -20.74 -7.21 -6.14
CA PRO A 267 -20.12 -8.46 -6.56
C PRO A 267 -19.40 -9.15 -5.40
N ALA A 268 -19.37 -10.49 -5.40
CA ALA A 268 -18.73 -11.26 -4.33
C ALA A 268 -17.23 -10.94 -4.21
N GLU A 269 -16.57 -10.66 -5.34
CA GLU A 269 -15.20 -10.20 -5.46
C GLU A 269 -14.96 -8.93 -4.63
N SER A 270 -15.88 -7.97 -4.72
CA SER A 270 -15.77 -6.69 -4.00
C SER A 270 -15.95 -6.88 -2.50
N ILE A 271 -16.87 -7.75 -2.09
CA ILE A 271 -17.10 -8.07 -0.68
C ILE A 271 -15.87 -8.77 -0.08
N ILE A 272 -15.29 -9.75 -0.78
CA ILE A 272 -14.10 -10.49 -0.32
C ILE A 272 -12.89 -9.56 -0.24
N ARG A 273 -12.70 -8.65 -1.20
CA ARG A 273 -11.63 -7.63 -1.12
C ARG A 273 -11.82 -6.68 0.07
N MET A 274 -13.05 -6.25 0.34
CA MET A 274 -13.35 -5.44 1.53
C MET A 274 -12.97 -6.20 2.80
N LEU A 275 -13.38 -7.46 2.94
CA LEU A 275 -13.03 -8.33 4.07
C LEU A 275 -11.51 -8.49 4.22
N SER A 276 -10.79 -8.81 3.14
CA SER A 276 -9.33 -9.00 3.21
C SER A 276 -8.57 -7.77 3.70
N ARG A 277 -9.10 -6.55 3.50
CA ARG A 277 -8.47 -5.29 3.90
C ARG A 277 -8.94 -4.79 5.27
N THR A 278 -10.10 -5.20 5.77
CA THR A 278 -10.53 -4.83 7.12
C THR A 278 -9.70 -5.52 8.19
N HIS A 279 -9.17 -6.72 7.93
CA HIS A 279 -8.35 -7.48 8.89
C HIS A 279 -6.95 -6.88 9.14
N SER A 280 -6.41 -6.07 8.21
CA SER A 280 -5.12 -5.39 8.39
C SER A 280 -5.21 -4.20 9.37
N ALA A 281 -6.42 -3.70 9.66
CA ALA A 281 -6.63 -2.59 10.57
C ALA A 281 -6.76 -3.08 12.02
N SER A 282 -5.99 -2.50 12.95
CA SER A 282 -5.86 -2.90 14.36
C SER A 282 -7.13 -2.79 15.22
N SER A 283 -8.28 -2.43 14.64
CA SER A 283 -9.59 -2.40 15.30
C SER A 283 -10.65 -2.92 14.33
N VAL A 284 -10.73 -4.24 14.20
CA VAL A 284 -11.77 -4.90 13.39
C VAL A 284 -13.11 -4.78 14.12
N ASP A 285 -14.09 -4.12 13.49
CA ASP A 285 -15.47 -4.13 13.95
C ASP A 285 -16.09 -5.48 13.59
N THR A 286 -16.21 -6.38 14.57
CA THR A 286 -16.62 -7.79 14.38
C THR A 286 -18.00 -7.91 13.73
N ASP A 287 -18.89 -6.96 14.02
CA ASP A 287 -20.25 -6.93 13.52
C ASP A 287 -20.30 -6.63 12.00
N GLU A 288 -19.36 -5.83 11.49
CA GLU A 288 -19.22 -5.51 10.07
C GLU A 288 -18.72 -6.72 9.27
N VAL A 289 -17.74 -7.43 9.80
CA VAL A 289 -17.20 -8.66 9.19
C VAL A 289 -18.29 -9.72 9.11
N ASP A 290 -19.02 -9.96 10.19
CA ASP A 290 -20.11 -10.94 10.22
C ASP A 290 -21.23 -10.59 9.24
N PHE A 291 -21.59 -9.30 9.14
CA PHE A 291 -22.60 -8.84 8.19
C PHE A 291 -22.21 -9.07 6.72
N LEU A 292 -20.96 -8.81 6.35
CA LEU A 292 -20.45 -9.04 4.99
C LEU A 292 -20.35 -10.54 4.68
N LEU A 293 -19.91 -11.36 5.65
CA LEU A 293 -19.90 -12.82 5.50
C LEU A 293 -21.32 -13.37 5.30
N GLN A 294 -22.32 -12.89 6.04
CA GLN A 294 -23.72 -13.30 5.82
C GLN A 294 -24.23 -12.99 4.41
N HIS A 295 -23.75 -11.92 3.78
CA HIS A 295 -24.09 -11.61 2.38
C HIS A 295 -23.44 -12.57 1.39
N ILE A 296 -22.21 -13.00 1.66
CA ILE A 296 -21.54 -14.04 0.85
C ILE A 296 -22.31 -15.36 0.95
N LEU A 297 -22.79 -15.75 2.14
CA LEU A 297 -23.59 -16.98 2.32
C LEU A 297 -24.87 -17.03 1.48
N ARG A 298 -25.41 -15.86 1.10
CA ARG A 298 -26.62 -15.77 0.27
C ARG A 298 -26.34 -15.90 -1.23
N ARG A 299 -25.06 -15.89 -1.64
CA ARG A 299 -24.69 -16.10 -3.04
C ARG A 299 -24.79 -17.59 -3.37
N GLN A 300 -25.30 -17.93 -4.55
CA GLN A 300 -25.52 -19.33 -4.93
C GLN A 300 -24.24 -20.03 -5.39
N GLN A 301 -23.30 -19.30 -6.01
CA GLN A 301 -22.04 -19.83 -6.50
C GLN A 301 -20.92 -18.82 -6.31
N LEU A 302 -19.75 -19.32 -5.92
CA LEU A 302 -18.50 -18.58 -5.85
C LEU A 302 -17.49 -19.22 -6.83
N GLY A 303 -16.72 -18.39 -7.51
CA GLY A 303 -15.59 -18.85 -8.32
C GLY A 303 -14.49 -19.45 -7.43
N GLU A 304 -13.68 -20.35 -7.99
CA GLU A 304 -12.64 -21.07 -7.23
C GLU A 304 -11.58 -20.14 -6.62
N ASP A 305 -11.17 -19.11 -7.36
CA ASP A 305 -10.23 -18.09 -6.85
C ASP A 305 -10.81 -17.32 -5.65
N LEU A 306 -12.12 -17.04 -5.69
CA LEU A 306 -12.83 -16.36 -4.59
C LEU A 306 -13.03 -17.26 -3.39
N CYS A 307 -13.30 -18.54 -3.61
CA CYS A 307 -13.31 -19.55 -2.54
C CYS A 307 -11.95 -19.61 -1.83
N HIS A 308 -10.85 -19.56 -2.60
CA HIS A 308 -9.50 -19.60 -2.06
C HIS A 308 -9.13 -18.33 -1.26
N GLU A 309 -9.45 -17.14 -1.78
CA GLU A 309 -9.25 -15.88 -1.04
C GLU A 309 -10.11 -15.82 0.23
N LEU A 310 -11.37 -16.23 0.13
CA LEU A 310 -12.29 -16.22 1.26
C LEU A 310 -11.88 -17.20 2.36
N ILE A 311 -11.44 -18.42 2.03
CA ILE A 311 -11.00 -19.36 3.07
C ILE A 311 -9.75 -18.83 3.79
N LYS A 312 -8.82 -18.19 3.06
CA LYS A 312 -7.62 -17.58 3.65
C LYS A 312 -7.99 -16.45 4.61
N PHE A 313 -9.03 -15.67 4.30
CA PHE A 313 -9.57 -14.68 5.21
C PHE A 313 -10.26 -15.32 6.42
N VAL A 314 -11.07 -16.37 6.24
CA VAL A 314 -11.76 -17.07 7.34
C VAL A 314 -10.77 -17.64 8.36
N VAL A 315 -9.59 -18.08 7.92
CA VAL A 315 -8.51 -18.55 8.82
C VAL A 315 -8.09 -17.49 9.84
N THR A 316 -8.18 -16.21 9.49
CA THR A 316 -7.72 -15.14 10.37
C THR A 316 -8.77 -14.67 11.37
N LEU A 317 -9.99 -15.21 11.28
CA LEU A 317 -11.10 -14.90 12.18
C LEU A 317 -11.20 -15.91 13.32
N GLU A 318 -11.85 -15.51 14.41
CA GLU A 318 -12.19 -16.43 15.49
C GLU A 318 -13.25 -17.46 15.03
N PRO A 319 -13.20 -18.71 15.52
CA PRO A 319 -14.21 -19.72 15.25
C PRO A 319 -15.61 -19.27 15.69
N SER A 320 -16.54 -19.16 14.74
CA SER A 320 -17.92 -18.72 14.96
C SER A 320 -18.89 -19.55 14.13
N GLU A 321 -20.20 -19.43 14.39
CA GLU A 321 -21.20 -20.11 13.56
C GLU A 321 -21.19 -19.60 12.11
N VAL A 322 -20.90 -18.32 11.92
CA VAL A 322 -20.80 -17.68 10.60
C VAL A 322 -19.59 -18.21 9.84
N THR A 323 -18.41 -18.30 10.47
CA THR A 323 -17.21 -18.84 9.81
C THR A 323 -17.34 -20.32 9.47
N ARG A 324 -17.99 -21.13 10.32
CA ARG A 324 -18.36 -22.53 10.02
C ARG A 324 -19.32 -22.64 8.84
N SER A 325 -20.31 -21.74 8.76
CA SER A 325 -21.28 -21.74 7.66
C SER A 325 -20.64 -21.32 6.34
N ILE A 326 -19.73 -20.34 6.38
CA ILE A 326 -18.94 -19.93 5.20
C ILE A 326 -18.07 -21.06 4.71
N ARG A 327 -17.37 -21.77 5.62
CA ARG A 327 -16.59 -22.95 5.27
C ARG A 327 -17.44 -23.99 4.54
N ARG A 328 -18.61 -24.35 5.08
CA ARG A 328 -19.54 -25.28 4.41
C ARG A 328 -19.98 -24.76 3.04
N HIS A 329 -20.27 -23.47 2.92
CA HIS A 329 -20.66 -22.85 1.65
C HIS A 329 -19.53 -22.92 0.59
N ILE A 330 -18.27 -22.66 0.99
CA ILE A 330 -17.10 -22.81 0.13
C ILE A 330 -16.96 -24.26 -0.36
N LEU A 331 -17.05 -25.24 0.54
CA LEU A 331 -16.97 -26.67 0.19
C LEU A 331 -18.07 -27.08 -0.80
N ASN A 332 -19.30 -26.58 -0.61
CA ASN A 332 -20.41 -26.83 -1.53
C ASN A 332 -20.18 -26.19 -2.91
N CYS A 333 -19.63 -24.98 -2.97
CA CYS A 333 -19.27 -24.32 -4.24
C CYS A 333 -18.20 -25.12 -4.99
N ILE A 334 -17.15 -25.56 -4.30
CA ILE A 334 -16.08 -26.39 -4.90
C ILE A 334 -16.65 -27.72 -5.40
N ARG A 335 -17.48 -28.39 -4.61
CA ARG A 335 -18.12 -29.65 -5.00
C ARG A 335 -18.98 -29.47 -6.26
N ALA A 336 -19.79 -28.42 -6.34
CA ALA A 336 -20.61 -28.13 -7.51
C ALA A 336 -19.75 -27.85 -8.77
N ASN A 337 -18.69 -27.04 -8.63
CA ASN A 337 -17.80 -26.70 -9.74
C ASN A 337 -16.99 -27.91 -10.25
N CYS A 338 -16.57 -28.80 -9.35
CA CYS A 338 -15.78 -29.99 -9.67
C CYS A 338 -16.59 -31.10 -10.35
N LEU A 339 -17.92 -31.11 -10.20
CA LEU A 339 -18.81 -32.11 -10.80
C LEU A 339 -19.23 -31.75 -12.24
N ASP A 340 -19.25 -30.46 -12.60
CA ASP A 340 -19.89 -30.00 -13.84
C ASP A 340 -18.94 -29.72 -15.04
N ARG A 341 -17.59 -29.68 -14.90
CA ARG A 341 -16.70 -29.25 -16.01
C ARG A 341 -15.30 -29.88 -16.06
N LEU A 342 -14.70 -29.85 -17.27
CA LEU A 342 -13.25 -29.86 -17.53
C LEU A 342 -12.60 -28.66 -16.82
N CYS A 343 -12.36 -28.76 -15.52
CA CYS A 343 -11.68 -27.71 -14.77
C CYS A 343 -10.28 -27.48 -15.34
N ALA A 344 -9.90 -26.20 -15.48
CA ALA A 344 -8.53 -25.87 -15.81
C ALA A 344 -7.60 -26.44 -14.73
N LYS A 345 -6.40 -26.90 -15.12
CA LYS A 345 -5.44 -27.54 -14.20
C LYS A 345 -5.17 -26.67 -12.95
N ASP A 346 -5.01 -25.36 -13.14
CA ASP A 346 -4.77 -24.44 -12.02
C ASP A 346 -5.95 -24.29 -11.06
N ALA A 347 -7.17 -24.39 -11.58
CA ALA A 347 -8.40 -24.30 -10.80
C ALA A 347 -8.49 -25.50 -9.84
N LEU A 348 -8.25 -26.72 -10.36
CA LEU A 348 -8.24 -27.93 -9.55
C LEU A 348 -7.19 -27.90 -8.43
N LEU A 349 -5.99 -27.38 -8.72
CA LEU A 349 -4.93 -27.21 -7.70
C LEU A 349 -5.32 -26.18 -6.63
N SER A 350 -5.97 -25.08 -7.02
CA SER A 350 -6.49 -24.06 -6.10
C SER A 350 -7.60 -24.64 -5.21
N SER A 351 -8.50 -25.43 -5.79
CA SER A 351 -9.57 -26.15 -5.11
C SER A 351 -9.00 -27.16 -4.09
N LEU A 352 -7.98 -27.95 -4.46
CA LEU A 352 -7.32 -28.87 -3.53
C LEU A 352 -6.70 -28.13 -2.33
N GLY A 353 -5.98 -27.03 -2.57
CA GLY A 353 -5.41 -26.21 -1.50
C GLY A 353 -6.49 -25.62 -0.59
N THR A 354 -7.61 -25.15 -1.16
CA THR A 354 -8.75 -24.60 -0.42
C THR A 354 -9.43 -25.65 0.47
N VAL A 355 -9.62 -26.87 -0.05
CA VAL A 355 -10.18 -27.99 0.73
C VAL A 355 -9.22 -28.43 1.83
N CYS A 356 -7.91 -28.46 1.59
CA CYS A 356 -6.92 -28.75 2.64
C CYS A 356 -7.06 -27.77 3.83
N ILE A 357 -7.16 -26.47 3.55
CA ILE A 357 -7.35 -25.44 4.60
C ILE A 357 -8.67 -25.67 5.34
N ALA A 358 -9.77 -25.91 4.60
CA ALA A 358 -11.08 -26.13 5.18
C ALA A 358 -11.13 -27.37 6.08
N THR A 359 -10.52 -28.49 5.66
CA THR A 359 -10.41 -29.73 6.44
C THR A 359 -9.72 -29.49 7.78
N VAL A 360 -8.63 -28.73 7.77
CA VAL A 360 -7.87 -28.41 8.97
C VAL A 360 -8.65 -27.49 9.91
N LEU A 361 -9.30 -26.46 9.38
CA LEU A 361 -10.19 -25.61 10.17
C LEU A 361 -11.35 -26.41 10.80
N GLU A 362 -11.90 -27.38 10.09
CA GLU A 362 -12.96 -28.24 10.62
C GLU A 362 -12.46 -29.14 11.76
N LYS A 363 -11.22 -29.64 11.65
CA LYS A 363 -10.56 -30.43 12.68
C LYS A 363 -10.22 -29.62 13.93
N GLU A 364 -9.83 -28.35 13.79
CA GLU A 364 -9.59 -27.43 14.92
C GLU A 364 -10.89 -27.00 15.61
N ASP A 365 -11.96 -26.76 14.84
CA ASP A 365 -13.25 -26.29 15.36
C ASP A 365 -14.07 -27.37 16.05
N SER A 366 -13.90 -28.64 15.67
CA SER A 366 -14.68 -29.75 16.22
C SER A 366 -14.18 -30.09 17.62
N THR A 367 -15.09 -30.07 18.59
CA THR A 367 -14.81 -30.51 19.98
C THR A 367 -14.37 -31.97 20.05
N THR A 368 -14.66 -32.76 19.00
CA THR A 368 -14.28 -34.16 18.84
C THR A 368 -13.00 -34.36 18.01
N HIS A 369 -12.43 -33.31 17.41
CA HIS A 369 -11.33 -33.38 16.43
C HIS A 369 -11.61 -34.27 15.22
N GLU A 370 -12.89 -34.50 14.89
CA GLU A 370 -13.33 -35.30 13.75
C GLU A 370 -13.75 -34.40 12.59
N VAL A 371 -13.26 -34.72 11.39
CA VAL A 371 -13.65 -34.07 10.14
C VAL A 371 -14.88 -34.79 9.58
N SER A 372 -15.87 -34.06 9.08
CA SER A 372 -17.05 -34.67 8.46
C SER A 372 -16.68 -35.57 7.27
N ARG A 373 -17.40 -36.69 7.13
CA ARG A 373 -17.18 -37.65 6.03
C ARG A 373 -17.34 -37.00 4.65
N GLU A 374 -18.20 -35.99 4.56
CA GLU A 374 -18.41 -35.20 3.34
C GLU A 374 -17.18 -34.41 2.90
N THR A 375 -16.48 -33.76 3.83
CA THR A 375 -15.23 -33.04 3.54
C THR A 375 -14.11 -34.03 3.19
N GLN A 376 -14.04 -35.17 3.90
CA GLN A 376 -13.07 -36.22 3.61
C GLN A 376 -13.24 -36.80 2.19
N LEU A 377 -14.47 -37.14 1.80
CA LEU A 377 -14.77 -37.65 0.46
C LEU A 377 -14.41 -36.64 -0.64
N LEU A 378 -14.68 -35.35 -0.41
CA LEU A 378 -14.29 -34.31 -1.36
C LEU A 378 -12.77 -34.18 -1.49
N LEU A 379 -12.03 -34.31 -0.38
CA LEU A 379 -10.57 -34.34 -0.38
C LEU A 379 -10.02 -35.57 -1.14
N GLU A 380 -10.56 -36.76 -0.88
CA GLU A 380 -10.22 -38.01 -1.59
C GLU A 380 -10.45 -37.86 -3.11
N GLU A 381 -11.61 -37.32 -3.51
CA GLU A 381 -11.96 -37.09 -4.92
C GLU A 381 -11.02 -36.10 -5.60
N LEU A 382 -10.69 -34.98 -4.95
CA LEU A 382 -9.78 -33.97 -5.49
C LEU A 382 -8.34 -34.50 -5.62
N ILE A 383 -7.88 -35.31 -4.67
CA ILE A 383 -6.56 -35.97 -4.77
C ILE A 383 -6.53 -36.89 -5.99
N SER A 384 -7.58 -37.70 -6.20
CA SER A 384 -7.69 -38.57 -7.38
C SER A 384 -7.67 -37.78 -8.69
N LYS A 385 -8.48 -36.72 -8.80
CA LYS A 385 -8.52 -35.86 -9.99
C LYS A 385 -7.20 -35.13 -10.22
N CYS A 386 -6.51 -34.69 -9.16
CA CYS A 386 -5.21 -34.05 -9.27
C CYS A 386 -4.12 -35.03 -9.75
N HIS A 387 -4.19 -36.29 -9.32
CA HIS A 387 -3.27 -37.34 -9.78
C HIS A 387 -3.41 -37.62 -11.29
N GLU A 388 -4.59 -37.44 -11.88
CA GLU A 388 -4.82 -37.56 -13.32
C GLU A 388 -4.16 -36.43 -14.15
N ILE A 389 -3.81 -35.30 -13.52
CA ILE A 389 -3.12 -34.18 -14.20
C ILE A 389 -1.65 -34.52 -14.52
N ARG A 390 -1.09 -35.57 -13.90
CA ARG A 390 0.31 -35.97 -14.05
C ARG A 390 0.71 -36.13 -15.51
N ASP A 391 2.00 -35.95 -15.78
CA ASP A 391 2.52 -36.23 -17.10
C ASP A 391 2.49 -37.75 -17.33
N LEU A 392 1.56 -38.22 -18.15
CA LEU A 392 1.40 -39.65 -18.47
C LEU A 392 2.55 -40.20 -19.32
N VAL A 393 3.27 -39.34 -20.05
CA VAL A 393 4.40 -39.77 -20.89
C VAL A 393 5.62 -40.09 -20.03
N TRP A 394 5.84 -39.27 -19.00
CA TRP A 394 7.02 -39.39 -18.14
C TRP A 394 6.73 -40.02 -16.78
N GLU A 395 5.45 -40.22 -16.45
CA GLU A 395 4.93 -40.64 -15.15
C GLU A 395 5.44 -39.75 -14.01
N ARG A 396 5.35 -38.42 -14.17
CA ARG A 396 5.90 -37.43 -13.21
C ARG A 396 4.89 -36.36 -12.85
N TYR A 397 5.07 -35.82 -11.65
CA TYR A 397 4.41 -34.60 -11.22
C TYR A 397 5.27 -33.38 -11.54
N ASN A 398 4.60 -32.26 -11.84
CA ASN A 398 5.25 -30.96 -11.70
C ASN A 398 5.36 -30.60 -10.20
N GLY A 399 6.23 -29.65 -9.88
CA GLY A 399 6.52 -29.25 -8.51
C GLY A 399 5.29 -28.78 -7.76
N LYS A 400 4.45 -27.95 -8.38
CA LYS A 400 3.24 -27.40 -7.75
C LYS A 400 2.28 -28.51 -7.32
N LEU A 401 2.03 -29.48 -8.20
CA LEU A 401 1.18 -30.63 -7.94
C LEU A 401 1.80 -31.54 -6.86
N ALA A 402 3.10 -31.82 -6.93
CA ALA A 402 3.79 -32.65 -5.94
C ALA A 402 3.68 -32.07 -4.53
N GLY A 403 3.92 -30.77 -4.39
CA GLY A 403 3.85 -30.07 -3.10
C GLY A 403 2.43 -30.03 -2.52
N LEU A 404 1.41 -29.81 -3.35
CA LEU A 404 0.01 -29.82 -2.88
C LEU A 404 -0.45 -31.23 -2.50
N LEU A 405 -0.10 -32.24 -3.29
CA LEU A 405 -0.44 -33.64 -3.00
C LEU A 405 0.23 -34.16 -1.73
N SER A 406 1.48 -33.78 -1.46
CA SER A 406 2.16 -34.22 -0.23
C SER A 406 1.44 -33.72 1.03
N VAL A 407 1.04 -32.43 1.03
CA VAL A 407 0.30 -31.83 2.15
C VAL A 407 -1.11 -32.43 2.25
N ALA A 408 -1.81 -32.60 1.12
CA ALA A 408 -3.15 -33.16 1.09
C ALA A 408 -3.20 -34.60 1.65
N LEU A 409 -2.23 -35.44 1.31
CA LEU A 409 -2.12 -36.81 1.82
C LEU A 409 -1.82 -36.84 3.32
N ASP A 410 -0.92 -35.99 3.80
CA ASP A 410 -0.62 -35.90 5.24
C ASP A 410 -1.85 -35.43 6.03
N ILE A 411 -2.63 -34.48 5.49
CA ILE A 411 -3.91 -34.05 6.09
C ILE A 411 -4.92 -35.20 6.09
N LEU A 412 -5.06 -35.92 4.98
CA LEU A 412 -5.99 -37.04 4.85
C LEU A 412 -5.68 -38.16 5.83
N ASP A 413 -4.40 -38.54 5.95
CA ASP A 413 -3.91 -39.51 6.94
C ASP A 413 -4.23 -39.08 8.36
N SER A 414 -4.12 -37.77 8.64
CA SER A 414 -4.47 -37.22 9.95
C SER A 414 -5.98 -37.31 10.26
N CYS A 415 -6.83 -37.49 9.25
CA CYS A 415 -8.28 -37.57 9.39
C CYS A 415 -8.79 -39.01 9.56
N ASN A 416 -8.07 -40.01 9.02
CA ASN A 416 -8.50 -41.42 9.07
C ASN A 416 -7.32 -42.38 8.85
N GLU A 417 -7.01 -43.21 9.86
CA GLU A 417 -5.91 -44.18 9.79
C GLU A 417 -6.17 -45.34 8.80
N ASN A 418 -7.45 -45.59 8.45
CA ASN A 418 -7.85 -46.76 7.65
C ASN A 418 -7.79 -46.54 6.11
N ILE A 419 -7.40 -45.36 5.63
CA ILE A 419 -7.36 -45.04 4.18
C ILE A 419 -6.09 -45.57 3.50
N ARG A 420 -5.11 -46.07 4.27
CA ARG A 420 -3.81 -46.55 3.79
C ARG A 420 -3.85 -47.70 2.77
N ASP A 421 -5.00 -48.36 2.60
CA ASP A 421 -5.10 -49.60 1.83
C ASP A 421 -5.61 -49.43 0.38
N THR A 422 -5.82 -48.21 -0.13
CA THR A 422 -6.19 -48.06 -1.55
C THR A 422 -4.96 -47.97 -2.46
N VAL A 423 -4.98 -48.75 -3.55
CA VAL A 423 -3.90 -48.83 -4.55
C VAL A 423 -3.52 -47.47 -5.12
N LEU A 424 -4.50 -46.57 -5.28
CA LEU A 424 -4.31 -45.22 -5.79
C LEU A 424 -3.38 -44.37 -4.89
N PHE A 425 -3.64 -44.31 -3.58
CA PHE A 425 -2.82 -43.49 -2.67
C PHE A 425 -1.42 -44.07 -2.48
N ALA A 426 -1.26 -45.38 -2.59
CA ALA A 426 0.05 -46.03 -2.62
C ALA A 426 0.85 -45.62 -3.87
N GLU A 427 0.21 -45.59 -5.05
CA GLU A 427 0.84 -45.11 -6.29
C GLU A 427 1.24 -43.63 -6.18
N ILE A 428 0.36 -42.77 -5.65
CA ILE A 428 0.66 -41.35 -5.47
C ILE A 428 1.86 -41.17 -4.53
N THR A 429 1.88 -41.90 -3.40
CA THR A 429 2.98 -41.84 -2.42
C THR A 429 4.30 -42.26 -3.07
N ARG A 430 4.32 -43.37 -3.82
CA ARG A 430 5.50 -43.83 -4.55
C ARG A 430 6.02 -42.76 -5.52
N LEU A 431 5.13 -42.13 -6.28
CA LEU A 431 5.51 -41.07 -7.23
C LEU A 431 6.04 -39.80 -6.54
N LEU A 432 5.54 -39.47 -5.35
CA LEU A 432 6.08 -38.36 -4.54
C LEU A 432 7.46 -38.69 -3.98
N GLU A 433 7.69 -39.92 -3.51
CA GLU A 433 9.00 -40.38 -3.03
C GLU A 433 10.04 -40.41 -4.17
N GLU A 434 9.63 -40.77 -5.38
CA GLU A 434 10.49 -40.77 -6.57
C GLU A 434 10.58 -39.41 -7.26
N PHE A 435 9.88 -38.37 -6.78
CA PHE A 435 9.73 -37.08 -7.48
C PHE A 435 11.07 -36.49 -7.91
N THR A 436 12.01 -36.29 -6.98
CA THR A 436 13.32 -35.71 -7.27
C THR A 436 14.16 -36.58 -8.19
N ALA A 437 14.23 -37.88 -7.89
CA ALA A 437 14.96 -38.86 -8.69
C ALA A 437 14.39 -38.99 -10.12
N SER A 438 13.10 -38.75 -10.32
CA SER A 438 12.49 -38.74 -11.64
C SER A 438 13.01 -37.58 -12.48
N TRP A 439 13.02 -36.36 -11.93
CA TRP A 439 13.52 -35.17 -12.63
C TRP A 439 15.03 -35.22 -12.86
N GLU A 440 15.81 -35.76 -11.92
CA GLU A 440 17.25 -35.95 -12.08
C GLU A 440 17.61 -36.91 -13.24
N ARG A 441 16.78 -37.93 -13.52
CA ARG A 441 16.97 -38.87 -14.64
C ARG A 441 16.76 -38.25 -16.03
N GLY A 442 16.17 -37.05 -16.13
CA GLY A 442 15.62 -36.46 -17.36
C GLY A 442 16.44 -35.36 -18.06
N ASN A 443 17.62 -34.95 -17.56
CA ASN A 443 18.43 -33.80 -18.05
C ASN A 443 17.82 -32.42 -17.68
N PRO A 444 18.46 -31.28 -18.04
CA PRO A 444 19.51 -30.52 -17.31
C PRO A 444 19.12 -30.01 -15.90
N GLY A 445 20.12 -29.70 -15.07
CA GLY A 445 19.95 -29.24 -13.68
C GLY A 445 19.00 -28.04 -13.49
N SER A 446 18.78 -27.22 -14.52
CA SER A 446 17.83 -26.09 -14.46
C SER A 446 16.37 -26.54 -14.28
N VAL A 447 15.95 -27.65 -14.90
CA VAL A 447 14.57 -28.14 -14.81
C VAL A 447 14.31 -28.70 -13.42
N VAL A 448 15.28 -29.46 -12.88
CA VAL A 448 15.24 -29.96 -11.50
C VAL A 448 15.08 -28.80 -10.51
N VAL A 449 15.83 -27.71 -10.70
CA VAL A 449 15.72 -26.50 -9.88
C VAL A 449 14.32 -25.89 -9.97
N THR A 450 13.76 -25.72 -11.18
CA THR A 450 12.42 -25.14 -11.35
C THR A 450 11.35 -25.97 -10.65
N GLU A 451 11.36 -27.30 -10.81
CA GLU A 451 10.34 -28.18 -10.25
C GLU A 451 10.50 -28.34 -8.73
N CYS A 452 11.74 -28.47 -8.22
CA CYS A 452 11.98 -28.46 -6.76
C CYS A 452 11.55 -27.13 -6.14
N THR A 453 11.82 -26.00 -6.79
CA THR A 453 11.39 -24.69 -6.32
C THR A 453 9.86 -24.57 -6.33
N GLY A 454 9.20 -25.01 -7.40
CA GLY A 454 7.74 -25.04 -7.48
C GLY A 454 7.11 -25.88 -6.37
N CYS A 455 7.73 -27.02 -6.04
CA CYS A 455 7.33 -27.88 -4.92
C CYS A 455 7.47 -27.17 -3.58
N LEU A 456 8.68 -26.68 -3.27
CA LEU A 456 8.96 -25.97 -2.02
C LEU A 456 8.04 -24.75 -1.83
N CYS A 457 7.86 -23.93 -2.88
CA CYS A 457 6.98 -22.77 -2.84
C CYS A 457 5.53 -23.15 -2.56
N SER A 458 5.02 -24.21 -3.19
CA SER A 458 3.62 -24.64 -3.02
C SER A 458 3.36 -25.20 -1.62
N VAL A 459 4.30 -25.99 -1.09
CA VAL A 459 4.24 -26.47 0.30
C VAL A 459 4.30 -25.29 1.26
N CYS A 460 5.24 -24.37 1.07
CA CYS A 460 5.39 -23.22 1.96
C CYS A 460 4.18 -22.28 1.92
N ASP A 461 3.61 -22.03 0.75
CA ASP A 461 2.42 -21.18 0.58
C ASP A 461 1.18 -21.75 1.28
N LEU A 462 1.03 -23.08 1.29
CA LEU A 462 -0.06 -23.74 2.01
C LEU A 462 0.21 -23.79 3.52
N LEU A 463 1.43 -24.15 3.93
CA LEU A 463 1.81 -24.22 5.33
C LEU A 463 1.87 -22.86 6.01
N ARG A 464 1.90 -21.72 5.31
CA ARG A 464 1.85 -20.38 5.95
C ARG A 464 0.56 -20.07 6.69
N ILE A 465 -0.47 -20.88 6.49
CA ILE A 465 -1.81 -20.67 7.00
C ILE A 465 -1.85 -21.24 8.43
N SER A 466 -2.02 -20.40 9.44
CA SER A 466 -1.75 -20.72 10.85
C SER A 466 -2.32 -22.05 11.38
N PRO A 467 -3.57 -22.45 11.06
CA PRO A 467 -4.13 -23.75 11.41
C PRO A 467 -3.32 -24.95 10.90
N LEU A 468 -2.76 -24.85 9.69
CA LEU A 468 -1.92 -25.91 9.10
C LEU A 468 -0.58 -26.05 9.84
N LEU A 469 -0.06 -24.96 10.41
CA LEU A 469 1.15 -24.97 11.27
C LEU A 469 0.88 -25.57 12.64
N ARG A 470 -0.26 -25.24 13.25
CA ARG A 470 -0.63 -25.72 14.59
C ARG A 470 -0.82 -27.22 14.66
N LEU A 471 -1.35 -27.85 13.60
CA LEU A 471 -1.43 -29.32 13.48
C LEU A 471 -0.07 -30.02 13.65
N SER A 472 1.01 -29.38 13.22
CA SER A 472 2.37 -29.91 13.39
C SER A 472 2.87 -29.83 14.84
N LEU A 473 2.35 -28.90 15.65
CA LEU A 473 2.82 -28.62 17.01
C LEU A 473 2.04 -29.38 18.09
N THR A 474 0.75 -29.66 17.86
CA THR A 474 -0.13 -30.33 18.84
C THR A 474 0.09 -31.85 18.95
N SER A 475 0.65 -32.49 17.93
CA SER A 475 0.96 -33.93 17.92
C SER A 475 2.28 -34.27 18.64
N SER A 476 3.24 -33.34 18.64
CA SER A 476 4.54 -33.52 19.29
C SER A 476 4.51 -33.48 20.83
N SER A 477 3.43 -32.98 21.46
CA SER A 477 3.34 -32.86 22.92
C SER A 477 2.65 -34.05 23.62
N LEU A 478 2.00 -34.96 22.87
CA LEU A 478 1.22 -36.06 23.42
C LEU A 478 1.94 -37.42 23.40
N SER A 479 3.13 -37.51 22.81
CA SER A 479 3.87 -38.78 22.62
C SER A 479 5.28 -38.75 23.23
N SER A 480 5.39 -38.61 24.56
CA SER A 480 6.65 -38.90 25.27
C SER A 480 6.43 -39.44 26.68
N SER A 481 6.17 -40.74 26.80
CA SER A 481 6.35 -41.50 28.03
C SER A 481 6.77 -42.95 27.74
N SER A 482 7.93 -43.13 27.12
CA SER A 482 8.65 -44.41 27.19
C SER A 482 10.17 -44.17 27.24
N SER A 483 10.76 -44.69 28.32
CA SER A 483 12.16 -44.52 28.72
C SER A 483 13.16 -45.20 27.77
N PRO A 484 14.40 -44.70 27.62
CA PRO A 484 15.41 -45.33 26.78
C PRO A 484 16.21 -46.38 27.57
N SER A 485 16.20 -47.62 27.11
CA SER A 485 17.10 -48.69 27.58
C SER A 485 18.28 -48.91 26.60
N SER A 486 19.44 -48.36 26.99
CA SER A 486 20.81 -48.92 26.98
C SER A 486 21.30 -49.98 25.97
N LEU A 487 22.54 -49.72 25.47
CA LEU A 487 23.61 -50.62 24.94
C LEU A 487 23.36 -51.28 23.55
N ASN A 488 24.32 -51.39 22.60
CA ASN A 488 25.77 -51.44 22.68
C ASN A 488 26.45 -51.09 21.33
N THR A 489 27.69 -50.63 21.42
CA THR A 489 28.65 -50.36 20.34
C THR A 489 29.24 -51.65 19.76
N THR A 490 29.40 -51.72 18.42
CA THR A 490 30.61 -52.28 17.80
C THR A 490 30.75 -51.82 16.34
N THR A 491 31.95 -51.36 16.03
CA THR A 491 32.50 -50.80 14.79
C THR A 491 32.57 -51.81 13.63
N THR A 492 32.19 -51.41 12.41
CA THR A 492 33.08 -51.41 11.21
C THR A 492 32.42 -50.78 9.98
N SER A 493 33.27 -50.19 9.16
CA SER A 493 33.06 -49.34 7.99
C SER A 493 32.32 -49.96 6.80
N THR A 494 31.34 -49.23 6.24
CA THR A 494 31.23 -48.90 4.80
C THR A 494 30.24 -47.75 4.63
N ASN A 495 30.74 -46.59 4.20
CA ASN A 495 30.00 -45.37 3.93
C ASN A 495 29.16 -45.52 2.64
N THR A 496 27.85 -45.73 2.79
CA THR A 496 26.83 -45.27 1.84
C THR A 496 25.45 -45.48 2.48
N ILE A 497 24.66 -44.40 2.57
CA ILE A 497 23.19 -44.44 2.74
C ILE A 497 22.73 -45.05 4.08
N LYS A 498 22.90 -44.30 5.18
CA LYS A 498 22.14 -44.50 6.43
C LYS A 498 22.18 -43.22 7.27
N MET A 499 21.51 -42.18 6.78
CA MET A 499 21.27 -40.94 7.52
C MET A 499 19.79 -40.56 7.36
N MET A 500 18.89 -41.52 7.66
CA MET A 500 17.44 -41.41 7.43
C MET A 500 16.60 -41.58 8.71
N THR A 501 17.18 -41.54 9.91
CA THR A 501 16.44 -41.90 11.15
C THR A 501 16.73 -40.96 12.33
N ALA A 502 16.54 -39.66 12.14
CA ALA A 502 16.53 -38.70 13.26
C ALA A 502 15.59 -37.50 13.05
N VAL A 503 14.54 -37.67 12.22
CA VAL A 503 13.36 -36.79 12.27
C VAL A 503 12.32 -37.57 13.07
N GLY A 504 11.89 -37.02 14.21
CA GLY A 504 11.05 -37.75 15.18
C GLY A 504 9.87 -38.47 14.53
N GLU A 505 9.70 -39.75 14.87
CA GLU A 505 8.73 -40.70 14.31
C GLU A 505 7.25 -40.39 14.63
N GLY A 506 6.86 -39.14 14.89
CA GLY A 506 5.52 -38.79 15.39
C GLY A 506 4.83 -37.57 14.77
N GLY A 507 5.41 -36.93 13.75
CA GLY A 507 4.80 -35.74 13.13
C GLY A 507 3.74 -36.09 12.08
N ILE A 508 2.64 -35.33 12.01
CA ILE A 508 1.57 -35.50 11.00
C ILE A 508 2.09 -35.38 9.55
N TYR A 509 3.17 -34.61 9.34
CA TYR A 509 3.68 -34.24 8.02
C TYR A 509 4.89 -35.07 7.54
N THR A 510 4.85 -36.40 7.69
CA THR A 510 6.00 -37.25 7.33
C THR A 510 6.37 -37.17 5.85
N ARG A 511 5.38 -37.22 4.94
CA ARG A 511 5.65 -37.19 3.49
C ARG A 511 6.11 -35.83 3.04
N THR A 512 5.45 -34.77 3.52
CA THR A 512 5.82 -33.40 3.22
C THR A 512 7.25 -33.11 3.67
N CYS A 513 7.64 -33.53 4.89
CA CYS A 513 9.00 -33.37 5.38
C CYS A 513 10.02 -34.14 4.52
N GLY A 514 9.73 -35.39 4.14
CA GLY A 514 10.59 -36.19 3.27
C GLY A 514 10.77 -35.57 1.88
N LEU A 515 9.69 -35.01 1.31
CA LEU A 515 9.72 -34.32 0.02
C LEU A 515 10.52 -33.01 0.08
N LEU A 516 10.31 -32.19 1.13
CA LEU A 516 11.07 -30.95 1.36
C LEU A 516 12.58 -31.23 1.49
N GLN A 517 12.95 -32.26 2.27
CA GLN A 517 14.34 -32.67 2.44
C GLN A 517 14.95 -33.15 1.11
N SER A 518 14.22 -33.97 0.36
CA SER A 518 14.67 -34.48 -0.94
C SER A 518 14.86 -33.34 -1.96
N CYS A 519 13.94 -32.38 -2.01
CA CYS A 519 14.05 -31.20 -2.87
C CYS A 519 15.26 -30.35 -2.46
N THR A 520 15.50 -30.16 -1.16
CA THR A 520 16.64 -29.41 -0.65
C THR A 520 17.97 -30.04 -1.06
N LEU A 521 18.10 -31.36 -0.92
CA LEU A 521 19.29 -32.11 -1.37
C LEU A 521 19.49 -32.03 -2.89
N SER A 522 18.41 -32.02 -3.66
CA SER A 522 18.47 -31.89 -5.13
C SER A 522 18.92 -30.49 -5.55
N LEU A 523 18.43 -29.45 -4.86
CA LEU A 523 18.90 -28.07 -5.06
C LEU A 523 20.36 -27.89 -4.67
N GLU A 524 20.83 -28.55 -3.61
CA GLU A 524 22.24 -28.53 -3.20
C GLU A 524 23.16 -29.09 -4.31
N ARG A 525 22.77 -30.22 -4.91
CA ARG A 525 23.50 -30.80 -6.05
C ARG A 525 23.45 -29.91 -7.30
N CYS A 526 22.38 -29.16 -7.48
CA CYS A 526 22.15 -28.29 -8.64
C CYS A 526 22.46 -26.81 -8.36
N THR A 527 23.30 -26.51 -7.35
CA THR A 527 23.65 -25.14 -6.95
C THR A 527 24.16 -24.28 -8.09
N SER A 528 24.90 -24.85 -9.04
CA SER A 528 25.39 -24.13 -10.23
C SER A 528 24.29 -23.66 -11.19
N SER A 529 23.10 -24.24 -11.10
CA SER A 529 21.92 -23.90 -11.92
C SER A 529 20.90 -23.04 -11.17
N LEU A 530 21.16 -22.71 -9.90
CA LEU A 530 20.32 -21.77 -9.15
C LEU A 530 20.40 -20.38 -9.79
N SER A 531 19.31 -19.63 -9.67
CA SER A 531 19.25 -18.23 -10.10
C SER A 531 18.83 -17.34 -8.94
N PRO A 532 19.20 -16.05 -8.93
CA PRO A 532 18.76 -15.10 -7.91
C PRO A 532 17.23 -15.05 -7.75
N ALA A 533 16.47 -15.20 -8.84
CA ALA A 533 15.01 -15.21 -8.82
C ALA A 533 14.46 -16.37 -7.97
N VAL A 534 15.03 -17.57 -8.11
CA VAL A 534 14.67 -18.74 -7.30
C VAL A 534 14.98 -18.52 -5.82
N VAL A 535 16.15 -17.93 -5.53
CA VAL A 535 16.56 -17.61 -4.15
C VAL A 535 15.58 -16.63 -3.51
N PHE A 536 15.19 -15.58 -4.23
CA PHE A 536 14.19 -14.61 -3.75
C PHE A 536 12.82 -15.24 -3.53
N ASP A 537 12.37 -16.13 -4.43
CA ASP A 537 11.08 -16.79 -4.30
C ASP A 537 11.02 -17.70 -3.07
N LEU A 538 12.11 -18.41 -2.77
CA LEU A 538 12.21 -19.27 -1.60
C LEU A 538 12.37 -18.46 -0.31
N TRP A 539 13.23 -17.44 -0.27
CA TRP A 539 13.34 -16.54 0.89
C TRP A 539 12.07 -15.75 1.16
N ARG A 540 11.27 -15.42 0.15
CA ARG A 540 9.96 -14.81 0.42
C ARG A 540 9.07 -15.78 1.19
N ARG A 541 9.29 -17.10 1.07
CA ARG A 541 8.36 -18.16 1.49
C ARG A 541 8.74 -18.89 2.78
N THR A 542 10.02 -19.08 3.04
CA THR A 542 10.55 -19.91 4.15
C THR A 542 10.66 -19.25 5.54
N PRO A 543 10.95 -17.94 5.73
CA PRO A 543 11.34 -17.41 7.04
C PRO A 543 10.29 -17.58 8.15
N ARG A 544 9.02 -17.32 7.84
CA ARG A 544 7.90 -17.49 8.80
C ARG A 544 7.80 -18.93 9.32
N LEU A 545 7.98 -19.91 8.43
CA LEU A 545 7.87 -21.33 8.76
C LEU A 545 9.01 -21.82 9.64
N VAL A 546 10.18 -21.18 9.56
CA VAL A 546 11.33 -21.47 10.42
C VAL A 546 11.12 -20.86 11.81
N ALA A 547 10.57 -19.64 11.89
CA ALA A 547 10.31 -18.94 13.15
C ALA A 547 9.23 -19.64 14.00
N ASP A 548 8.20 -20.22 13.36
CA ASP A 548 7.07 -20.86 14.04
C ASP A 548 7.38 -22.30 14.54
N GLY A 549 8.62 -22.76 14.40
CA GLY A 549 9.15 -23.96 15.06
C GLY A 549 8.73 -25.33 14.50
N GLY A 550 7.55 -25.45 13.87
CA GLY A 550 7.02 -26.73 13.39
C GLY A 550 7.82 -27.40 12.26
N PHE A 551 8.35 -26.60 11.32
CA PHE A 551 9.12 -27.08 10.16
C PHE A 551 10.57 -26.58 10.15
N GLY A 552 11.01 -25.92 11.24
CA GLY A 552 12.33 -25.30 11.34
C GLY A 552 13.46 -26.30 11.03
N ASN A 553 13.41 -27.52 11.57
CA ASN A 553 14.45 -28.53 11.35
C ASN A 553 14.57 -29.00 9.89
N VAL A 554 13.49 -28.94 9.11
CA VAL A 554 13.46 -29.40 7.71
C VAL A 554 13.80 -28.26 6.74
N LEU A 555 13.42 -27.03 7.08
CA LEU A 555 13.67 -25.85 6.25
C LEU A 555 14.97 -25.11 6.60
N LEU A 556 15.60 -25.42 7.74
CA LEU A 556 16.90 -24.84 8.12
C LEU A 556 17.99 -25.20 7.11
N PRO A 557 18.17 -26.47 6.66
CA PRO A 557 19.16 -26.80 5.63
C PRO A 557 18.91 -26.07 4.30
N LEU A 558 17.65 -25.85 3.93
CA LEU A 558 17.30 -25.06 2.74
C LEU A 558 17.70 -23.61 2.93
N THR A 559 17.43 -23.05 4.10
CA THR A 559 17.83 -21.67 4.41
C THR A 559 19.34 -21.53 4.33
N GLU A 560 20.10 -22.41 4.99
CA GLU A 560 21.57 -22.46 4.93
C GLU A 560 22.10 -22.61 3.49
N LEU A 561 21.47 -23.44 2.67
CA LEU A 561 21.83 -23.59 1.25
C LEU A 561 21.68 -22.26 0.49
N LEU A 562 20.55 -21.57 0.66
CA LEU A 562 20.28 -20.29 0.00
C LEU A 562 21.23 -19.20 0.49
N LEU A 563 21.57 -19.22 1.78
CA LEU A 563 22.57 -18.32 2.37
C LEU A 563 23.95 -18.55 1.76
N ASN A 564 24.44 -19.79 1.76
CA ASN A 564 25.72 -20.15 1.19
C ASN A 564 25.81 -19.79 -0.30
N TYR A 565 24.73 -20.03 -1.05
CA TYR A 565 24.67 -19.65 -2.46
C TYR A 565 24.85 -18.14 -2.66
N ALA A 566 24.16 -17.33 -1.86
CA ALA A 566 24.19 -15.89 -1.98
C ALA A 566 25.52 -15.28 -1.52
N GLU A 567 26.17 -15.89 -0.53
CA GLU A 567 27.52 -15.52 -0.11
C GLU A 567 28.58 -15.83 -1.18
N GLN A 568 28.44 -16.95 -1.89
CA GLN A 568 29.36 -17.35 -2.95
C GLN A 568 29.15 -16.59 -4.26
N ASN A 569 27.94 -16.10 -4.52
CA ASN A 569 27.56 -15.47 -5.79
C ASN A 569 27.01 -14.03 -5.63
N PRO A 570 27.66 -13.13 -4.85
CA PRO A 570 27.10 -11.81 -4.55
C PRO A 570 26.92 -10.95 -5.81
N ALA A 571 27.74 -11.16 -6.84
CA ALA A 571 27.67 -10.43 -8.11
C ALA A 571 26.44 -10.76 -8.96
N GLN A 572 25.74 -11.87 -8.67
CA GLN A 572 24.52 -12.23 -9.40
C GLN A 572 23.30 -11.46 -8.89
N PHE A 573 23.36 -10.86 -7.70
CA PHE A 573 22.25 -10.10 -7.13
C PHE A 573 22.38 -8.63 -7.51
N SER A 574 21.46 -8.14 -8.35
CA SER A 574 21.42 -6.73 -8.72
C SER A 574 20.77 -5.87 -7.62
N LEU A 575 21.25 -4.63 -7.45
CA LEU A 575 20.64 -3.68 -6.52
C LEU A 575 19.15 -3.45 -6.82
N ARG A 576 18.76 -3.46 -8.09
CA ARG A 576 17.38 -3.30 -8.53
C ARG A 576 16.48 -4.44 -8.05
N GLU A 577 16.90 -5.69 -8.24
CA GLU A 577 16.11 -6.85 -7.83
C GLU A 577 16.03 -6.97 -6.31
N MET A 578 17.14 -6.71 -5.63
CA MET A 578 17.17 -6.71 -4.17
C MET A 578 16.26 -5.61 -3.59
N THR A 579 16.27 -4.41 -4.16
CA THR A 579 15.34 -3.34 -3.74
C THR A 579 13.89 -3.77 -3.93
N LYS A 580 13.56 -4.43 -5.06
CA LYS A 580 12.21 -4.95 -5.32
C LYS A 580 11.82 -6.02 -4.31
N PHE A 581 12.76 -6.90 -3.95
CA PHE A 581 12.56 -7.93 -2.94
C PHE A 581 12.29 -7.33 -1.56
N MET A 582 13.14 -6.41 -1.09
CA MET A 582 13.01 -5.73 0.21
C MET A 582 11.76 -4.85 0.33
N ARG A 583 11.19 -4.40 -0.80
CA ARG A 583 9.92 -3.64 -0.84
C ARG A 583 8.66 -4.51 -0.83
N SER A 584 8.78 -5.82 -0.97
CA SER A 584 7.59 -6.70 -0.91
C SER A 584 7.02 -6.72 0.50
N ASP A 585 5.70 -6.92 0.63
CA ASP A 585 4.92 -6.85 1.90
C ASP A 585 5.29 -7.93 2.95
N SER A 586 6.46 -8.55 2.81
CA SER A 586 6.98 -9.54 3.75
C SER A 586 7.66 -8.80 4.90
N HIS A 587 6.97 -8.70 6.05
CA HIS A 587 7.49 -8.01 7.24
C HIS A 587 8.68 -8.72 7.94
N GLU A 588 9.14 -9.85 7.41
CA GLU A 588 10.23 -10.66 7.98
C GLU A 588 11.16 -11.13 6.86
N PHE A 589 12.29 -10.45 6.71
CA PHE A 589 13.38 -10.90 5.84
C PHE A 589 14.47 -11.55 6.69
N PRO A 590 15.14 -12.60 6.18
CA PRO A 590 16.30 -13.17 6.85
C PRO A 590 17.41 -12.11 6.94
N VAL A 591 18.21 -12.19 8.00
CA VAL A 591 19.30 -11.25 8.31
C VAL A 591 20.23 -11.05 7.13
N GLU A 592 20.49 -12.13 6.43
CA GLU A 592 21.45 -12.23 5.34
C GLU A 592 20.94 -11.55 4.07
N ALA A 593 19.62 -11.49 3.84
CA ALA A 593 19.06 -10.72 2.73
C ALA A 593 19.40 -9.22 2.87
N PHE A 594 19.38 -8.70 4.10
CA PHE A 594 19.83 -7.34 4.37
C PHE A 594 21.34 -7.19 4.18
N GLU A 595 22.15 -8.17 4.58
CA GLU A 595 23.60 -8.11 4.34
C GLU A 595 23.93 -8.05 2.85
N ILE A 596 23.26 -8.86 2.04
CA ILE A 596 23.42 -8.85 0.58
C ILE A 596 22.92 -7.52 0.02
N PHE A 597 21.82 -6.98 0.53
CA PHE A 597 21.36 -5.65 0.12
C PHE A 597 22.39 -4.55 0.41
N VAL A 598 23.00 -4.55 1.60
CA VAL A 598 24.09 -3.62 1.94
C VAL A 598 25.30 -3.84 1.03
N ARG A 599 25.67 -5.09 0.72
CA ARG A 599 26.74 -5.39 -0.25
C ARG A 599 26.40 -4.88 -1.65
N CYS A 600 25.16 -5.03 -2.12
CA CYS A 600 24.70 -4.50 -3.41
C CYS A 600 24.79 -2.97 -3.44
N LEU A 601 24.36 -2.29 -2.37
CA LEU A 601 24.51 -0.84 -2.22
C LEU A 601 25.97 -0.39 -2.28
N MET A 602 26.88 -1.20 -1.72
CA MET A 602 28.32 -0.92 -1.72
C MET A 602 29.00 -1.18 -3.07
N ASN A 603 28.59 -2.24 -3.78
CA ASN A 603 29.13 -2.62 -5.08
C ASN A 603 28.64 -1.69 -6.20
N GLU A 604 27.37 -1.29 -6.14
CA GLU A 604 26.74 -0.42 -7.13
C GLU A 604 26.59 1.02 -6.60
N SER A 605 27.60 1.52 -5.87
CA SER A 605 27.53 2.81 -5.17
C SER A 605 27.14 3.99 -6.06
N ASP A 606 27.59 3.97 -7.32
CA ASP A 606 27.30 5.02 -8.30
C ASP A 606 25.85 5.01 -8.78
N SER A 607 25.17 3.87 -8.61
CA SER A 607 23.76 3.64 -8.95
C SER A 607 22.82 3.78 -7.75
N VAL A 608 23.34 4.10 -6.56
CA VAL A 608 22.53 4.24 -5.34
C VAL A 608 21.69 5.51 -5.42
N THR A 609 20.37 5.34 -5.42
CA THR A 609 19.40 6.44 -5.40
C THR A 609 18.85 6.65 -3.99
N SER A 610 18.23 7.81 -3.74
CA SER A 610 17.53 8.07 -2.47
C SER A 610 16.49 6.99 -2.15
N LEU A 611 15.81 6.45 -3.16
CA LEU A 611 14.84 5.36 -2.99
C LEU A 611 15.47 4.10 -2.40
N HIS A 612 16.68 3.74 -2.80
CA HIS A 612 17.36 2.55 -2.25
C HIS A 612 17.68 2.72 -0.76
N LEU A 613 18.08 3.93 -0.37
CA LEU A 613 18.35 4.27 1.03
C LEU A 613 17.06 4.33 1.88
N GLU A 614 15.95 4.80 1.30
CA GLU A 614 14.63 4.75 1.93
C GLU A 614 14.22 3.32 2.28
N VAL A 615 14.39 2.39 1.33
CA VAL A 615 14.06 0.97 1.55
C VAL A 615 14.91 0.38 2.68
N LEU A 616 16.21 0.69 2.70
CA LEU A 616 17.10 0.26 3.79
C LEU A 616 16.62 0.79 5.15
N LEU A 617 16.29 2.08 5.23
CA LEU A 617 15.88 2.73 6.49
C LEU A 617 14.54 2.22 6.99
N THR A 618 13.53 2.11 6.11
CA THR A 618 12.23 1.55 6.50
C THR A 618 12.38 0.11 7.02
N ALA A 619 13.26 -0.68 6.42
CA ALA A 619 13.50 -2.04 6.86
C ALA A 619 14.24 -2.08 8.22
N LEU A 620 15.23 -1.20 8.46
CA LEU A 620 15.87 -1.04 9.77
C LEU A 620 14.89 -0.57 10.86
N GLU A 621 14.02 0.37 10.53
CA GLU A 621 12.96 0.87 11.42
C GLU A 621 11.95 -0.21 11.76
N THR A 622 11.58 -1.05 10.79
CA THR A 622 10.68 -2.19 11.03
C THR A 622 11.29 -3.17 12.03
N VAL A 623 12.57 -3.52 11.86
CA VAL A 623 13.30 -4.40 12.79
C VAL A 623 13.41 -3.75 14.18
N ALA A 624 13.64 -2.44 14.23
CA ALA A 624 13.66 -1.66 15.46
C ALA A 624 12.28 -1.61 16.16
N ALA A 625 11.20 -1.42 15.42
CA ALA A 625 9.83 -1.30 15.93
C ALA A 625 9.27 -2.62 16.48
N GLN A 626 9.66 -3.76 15.90
CA GLN A 626 9.29 -5.10 16.40
C GLN A 626 9.75 -5.35 17.85
N ARG A 627 10.64 -4.53 18.40
CA ARG A 627 11.04 -4.55 19.81
C ARG A 627 10.05 -3.86 20.74
N GLY A 628 9.52 -2.69 20.35
CA GLY A 628 8.65 -1.87 21.20
C GLY A 628 7.39 -2.63 21.65
N ILE A 629 6.84 -3.44 20.74
CA ILE A 629 5.63 -4.23 20.96
C ILE A 629 5.84 -5.37 21.98
N LYS A 630 7.05 -5.96 22.03
CA LYS A 630 7.35 -7.08 22.95
C LYS A 630 7.76 -6.64 24.36
N GLU A 631 8.39 -5.47 24.51
CA GLU A 631 8.74 -4.96 25.85
C GLU A 631 7.51 -4.43 26.61
N GLU A 632 6.57 -3.75 25.94
CA GLU A 632 5.32 -3.25 26.57
C GLU A 632 4.36 -4.38 27.01
N THR A 633 4.30 -5.49 26.26
CA THR A 633 3.48 -6.66 26.63
C THR A 633 4.05 -7.45 27.80
N SER A 634 5.37 -7.42 28.03
CA SER A 634 6.01 -8.07 29.18
C SER A 634 5.89 -7.27 30.49
N ALA A 635 5.68 -5.96 30.41
CA ALA A 635 5.60 -5.08 31.58
C ALA A 635 4.21 -5.02 32.24
N ALA A 636 3.18 -5.57 31.59
CA ALA A 636 1.78 -5.42 32.00
C ALA A 636 1.21 -6.60 32.84
N THR A 637 2.02 -7.54 33.34
CA THR A 637 1.51 -8.65 34.17
C THR A 637 2.36 -8.87 35.44
N PRO A 638 1.85 -8.56 36.65
CA PRO A 638 2.51 -8.97 37.88
C PRO A 638 2.22 -10.45 38.15
N ALA A 639 3.20 -11.33 37.93
CA ALA A 639 3.10 -12.74 38.33
C ALA A 639 3.54 -12.94 39.80
N PRO A 640 2.90 -13.86 40.54
CA PRO A 640 3.17 -14.08 41.97
C PRO A 640 4.45 -14.89 42.18
N THR A 641 5.14 -14.58 43.27
CA THR A 641 6.34 -15.26 43.78
C THR A 641 6.14 -16.77 43.92
N THR A 642 6.83 -17.57 43.10
CA THR A 642 7.22 -18.94 43.45
C THR A 642 8.62 -19.24 42.90
N VAL A 643 9.41 -19.92 43.73
CA VAL A 643 10.83 -20.21 43.56
C VAL A 643 11.04 -21.35 42.57
N GLY A 644 11.98 -21.16 41.64
CA GLY A 644 12.74 -22.25 41.02
C GLY A 644 12.20 -22.86 39.73
N SER A 645 12.38 -22.17 38.59
CA SER A 645 12.67 -22.84 37.32
C SER A 645 13.45 -21.88 36.42
N VAL A 646 14.63 -22.30 35.98
CA VAL A 646 15.42 -21.59 34.97
C VAL A 646 14.78 -21.92 33.63
N SER A 647 13.87 -21.05 33.18
CA SER A 647 13.37 -21.06 31.80
C SER A 647 14.30 -20.19 30.95
N THR A 648 15.06 -20.81 30.05
CA THR A 648 15.81 -20.13 28.99
C THR A 648 14.84 -19.64 27.92
N THR A 649 14.19 -18.51 28.13
CA THR A 649 13.43 -17.79 27.09
C THR A 649 14.39 -16.93 26.25
N GLY A 650 15.13 -17.57 25.35
CA GLY A 650 16.14 -16.95 24.47
C GLY A 650 15.62 -16.14 23.27
N GLY A 651 14.36 -15.69 23.27
CA GLY A 651 13.74 -15.06 22.09
C GLY A 651 13.97 -13.55 21.91
N GLY A 652 14.37 -12.82 22.96
CA GLY A 652 14.50 -11.35 22.92
C GLY A 652 15.86 -10.83 22.43
N GLY A 653 16.92 -11.64 22.50
CA GLY A 653 18.29 -11.20 22.20
C GLY A 653 18.63 -11.15 20.69
N GLY A 654 17.93 -11.92 19.86
CA GLY A 654 18.25 -12.08 18.44
C GLY A 654 18.13 -10.78 17.64
N ASN A 655 17.03 -10.03 17.84
CA ASN A 655 16.78 -8.80 17.07
C ASN A 655 17.76 -7.66 17.42
N LYS A 656 18.25 -7.62 18.66
CA LYS A 656 19.25 -6.62 19.09
C LYS A 656 20.60 -6.88 18.42
N LEU A 657 21.09 -8.11 18.50
CA LEU A 657 22.34 -8.51 17.85
C LEU A 657 22.26 -8.36 16.33
N PHE A 658 21.08 -8.61 15.76
CA PHE A 658 20.83 -8.40 14.33
C PHE A 658 20.90 -6.92 13.93
N LEU A 659 20.17 -6.04 14.63
CA LEU A 659 20.20 -4.60 14.35
C LEU A 659 21.62 -4.05 14.54
N GLU A 660 22.33 -4.50 15.58
CA GLU A 660 23.73 -4.15 15.81
C GLU A 660 24.63 -4.59 14.65
N ARG A 661 24.50 -5.84 14.19
CA ARG A 661 25.22 -6.38 13.04
C ARG A 661 24.93 -5.59 11.76
N LEU A 662 23.67 -5.23 11.51
CA LEU A 662 23.30 -4.40 10.36
C LEU A 662 23.90 -3.00 10.42
N LEU A 663 23.79 -2.33 11.57
CA LEU A 663 24.40 -1.02 11.75
C LEU A 663 25.92 -1.12 11.57
N LEU A 664 26.58 -2.14 12.12
CA LEU A 664 28.00 -2.39 11.91
C LEU A 664 28.35 -2.49 10.42
N LEU A 665 27.54 -3.14 9.58
CA LEU A 665 27.79 -3.22 8.14
C LEU A 665 27.71 -1.86 7.41
N LEU A 666 26.96 -0.90 7.96
CA LEU A 666 26.85 0.46 7.40
C LEU A 666 28.08 1.32 7.73
N PHE A 667 28.67 1.13 8.92
CA PHE A 667 29.77 1.94 9.44
C PHE A 667 31.15 1.28 9.27
N ILE A 668 31.22 -0.04 9.24
CA ILE A 668 32.45 -0.78 9.04
C ILE A 668 32.68 -0.94 7.54
N ARG A 669 33.91 -0.65 7.12
CA ARG A 669 34.41 -0.90 5.78
C ARG A 669 34.32 -2.41 5.47
N PRO A 670 33.50 -2.85 4.50
CA PRO A 670 33.51 -4.24 4.06
C PRO A 670 34.85 -4.55 3.38
N LEU A 671 35.29 -5.81 3.47
CA LEU A 671 36.49 -6.29 2.77
C LEU A 671 36.35 -6.00 1.26
N GLY A 672 37.34 -5.30 0.69
CA GLY A 672 37.37 -4.94 -0.73
C GLY A 672 36.93 -3.51 -1.09
N HIS A 673 36.20 -2.80 -0.22
CA HIS A 673 35.80 -1.39 -0.48
C HIS A 673 36.78 -0.39 0.13
N LYS A 674 36.82 0.87 -0.31
CA LYS A 674 37.73 1.91 0.26
C LYS A 674 37.13 2.68 1.45
N LYS A 675 35.81 2.75 1.54
CA LYS A 675 35.04 3.53 2.53
C LYS A 675 33.80 2.74 2.96
N ALA A 676 33.21 3.04 4.11
CA ALA A 676 31.94 2.46 4.56
C ALA A 676 30.74 3.08 3.81
N LEU A 677 29.58 2.39 3.78
CA LEU A 677 28.40 2.83 2.99
C LEU A 677 27.95 4.24 3.37
N VAL A 678 27.97 4.53 4.66
CA VAL A 678 27.60 5.84 5.23
C VAL A 678 28.44 7.00 4.68
N TYR A 679 29.65 6.74 4.17
CA TYR A 679 30.51 7.76 3.53
C TYR A 679 30.47 7.73 2.00
N VAL A 680 29.94 6.67 1.41
CA VAL A 680 29.90 6.49 -0.05
C VAL A 680 28.56 6.92 -0.60
N ALA A 681 27.46 6.55 0.06
CA ALA A 681 26.12 6.90 -0.36
C ALA A 681 25.74 8.33 0.05
N ALA A 682 25.00 9.01 -0.82
CA ALA A 682 24.52 10.36 -0.59
C ALA A 682 23.22 10.38 0.23
N PHE A 683 23.32 10.06 1.53
CA PHE A 683 22.19 10.18 2.45
C PHE A 683 21.73 11.64 2.56
N SER A 684 20.41 11.85 2.48
CA SER A 684 19.79 13.13 2.81
C SER A 684 19.77 13.37 4.32
N THR A 685 19.62 14.63 4.73
CA THR A 685 19.54 14.98 6.16
C THR A 685 18.42 14.24 6.90
N PRO A 686 17.17 14.13 6.37
CA PRO A 686 16.13 13.33 7.01
C PRO A 686 16.50 11.85 7.17
N GLN A 687 17.16 11.26 6.17
CA GLN A 687 17.60 9.87 6.20
C GLN A 687 18.67 9.63 7.27
N LEU A 688 19.64 10.54 7.42
CA LEU A 688 20.66 10.44 8.47
C LEU A 688 20.06 10.58 9.87
N VAL A 689 19.05 11.43 10.05
CA VAL A 689 18.33 11.59 11.33
C VAL A 689 17.56 10.32 11.69
N ARG A 690 16.90 9.68 10.72
CA ARG A 690 16.23 8.38 10.92
C ARG A 690 17.23 7.28 11.30
N LEU A 691 18.36 7.20 10.59
CA LEU A 691 19.43 6.26 10.93
C LEU A 691 19.97 6.50 12.35
N TYR A 692 20.12 7.76 12.75
CA TYR A 692 20.51 8.15 14.11
C TYR A 692 19.50 7.64 15.16
N GLN A 693 18.20 7.74 14.88
CA GLN A 693 17.15 7.23 15.75
C GLN A 693 17.19 5.70 15.85
N CYS A 694 17.44 4.97 14.75
CA CYS A 694 17.67 3.52 14.81
C CYS A 694 18.87 3.16 15.69
N CYS A 695 19.96 3.95 15.63
CA CYS A 695 21.13 3.74 16.48
C CYS A 695 20.83 3.89 17.98
N ASN A 696 19.83 4.69 18.39
CA ASN A 696 19.50 4.88 19.81
C ASN A 696 18.98 3.59 20.49
N ILE A 697 18.62 2.57 19.71
CA ILE A 697 17.96 1.35 20.20
C ILE A 697 18.96 0.25 20.59
N VAL A 698 20.18 0.25 20.04
CA VAL A 698 21.23 -0.73 20.36
C VAL A 698 21.90 -0.33 21.71
N SER A 699 23.00 -0.91 22.22
CA SER A 699 23.60 -0.40 23.48
C SER A 699 25.11 -0.24 23.48
N ASP A 700 25.87 -1.11 22.83
CA ASP A 700 27.30 -1.23 23.19
C ASP A 700 28.26 -0.57 22.16
N VAL A 701 27.84 -0.40 20.89
CA VAL A 701 28.65 0.27 19.83
C VAL A 701 28.15 1.69 19.47
N ILE A 702 27.14 2.15 20.19
CA ILE A 702 26.34 3.35 19.88
C ILE A 702 27.15 4.63 19.76
N VAL A 703 28.04 4.91 20.72
CA VAL A 703 28.60 6.26 20.90
C VAL A 703 29.45 6.68 19.69
N SER A 704 30.21 5.74 19.12
CA SER A 704 31.06 6.00 17.95
C SER A 704 30.24 6.19 16.68
N MET A 705 29.22 5.35 16.47
CA MET A 705 28.32 5.45 15.31
C MET A 705 27.47 6.72 15.37
N GLN A 706 26.91 7.05 16.53
CA GLN A 706 26.17 8.29 16.75
C GLN A 706 27.03 9.53 16.52
N ALA A 707 28.27 9.54 17.02
CA ALA A 707 29.19 10.64 16.78
C ALA A 707 29.46 10.82 15.27
N THR A 708 29.69 9.72 14.55
CA THR A 708 29.90 9.71 13.10
C THR A 708 28.65 10.22 12.35
N LEU A 709 27.46 9.74 12.72
CA LEU A 709 26.21 10.21 12.13
C LEU A 709 25.96 11.69 12.41
N LEU A 710 26.23 12.15 13.63
CA LEU A 710 26.08 13.56 13.97
C LEU A 710 27.02 14.43 13.15
N GLU A 711 28.27 14.01 12.94
CA GLU A 711 29.21 14.70 12.06
C GLU A 711 28.67 14.78 10.62
N LEU A 712 28.10 13.68 10.10
CA LEU A 712 27.50 13.66 8.78
C LEU A 712 26.23 14.50 8.69
N ILE A 713 25.40 14.52 9.73
CA ILE A 713 24.21 15.37 9.83
C ILE A 713 24.63 16.83 9.79
N VAL A 714 25.64 17.23 10.59
CA VAL A 714 26.22 18.57 10.60
C VAL A 714 26.68 18.97 9.20
N ASN A 715 27.45 18.10 8.53
CA ASN A 715 27.92 18.35 7.17
C ASN A 715 26.78 18.41 6.14
N SER A 716 25.74 17.59 6.31
CA SER A 716 24.57 17.56 5.43
C SER A 716 23.69 18.81 5.57
N CYS A 717 23.66 19.44 6.76
CA CYS A 717 22.87 20.65 7.02
C CYS A 717 23.22 21.79 6.04
N VAL A 718 24.47 21.88 5.60
CA VAL A 718 24.92 22.86 4.60
C VAL A 718 24.22 22.66 3.25
N ARG A 719 23.84 21.41 2.94
CA ARG A 719 23.19 21.02 1.67
C ARG A 719 21.67 21.02 1.74
N CYS A 720 21.05 21.21 2.92
CA CYS A 720 19.59 21.26 3.03
C CYS A 720 19.00 22.30 2.08
N THR A 721 18.00 21.92 1.31
CA THR A 721 17.34 22.80 0.34
C THR A 721 16.04 23.39 0.89
N THR A 722 15.46 22.73 1.89
CA THR A 722 14.18 23.13 2.50
C THR A 722 14.30 23.34 4.02
N MET A 723 13.47 24.22 4.56
CA MET A 723 13.38 24.42 6.02
C MET A 723 12.82 23.18 6.74
N ALA A 724 12.06 22.33 6.05
CA ALA A 724 11.58 21.06 6.58
C ALA A 724 12.75 20.12 6.90
N GLU A 725 13.70 19.95 5.97
CA GLU A 725 14.92 19.15 6.19
C GLU A 725 15.75 19.67 7.38
N LEU A 726 15.89 21.00 7.50
CA LEU A 726 16.56 21.61 8.65
C LEU A 726 15.82 21.35 9.96
N ASN A 727 14.49 21.41 9.97
CA ASN A 727 13.69 21.08 11.15
C ASN A 727 13.84 19.61 11.56
N THR A 728 13.94 18.70 10.60
CA THR A 728 14.22 17.28 10.89
C THR A 728 15.55 17.12 11.60
N ALA A 729 16.63 17.77 11.15
CA ALA A 729 17.90 17.77 11.88
C ALA A 729 17.82 18.48 13.25
N ALA A 730 17.11 19.62 13.32
CA ALA A 730 16.94 20.39 14.56
C ALA A 730 16.18 19.61 15.64
N SER A 731 15.33 18.64 15.25
CA SER A 731 14.61 17.77 16.18
C SER A 731 15.53 16.91 17.07
N LEU A 732 16.79 16.73 16.69
CA LEU A 732 17.80 16.05 17.48
C LEU A 732 18.38 16.93 18.60
N LEU A 733 18.38 18.27 18.47
CA LEU A 733 19.03 19.17 19.44
C LEU A 733 18.55 18.97 20.89
N PRO A 734 17.26 18.75 21.18
CA PRO A 734 16.79 18.48 22.54
C PRO A 734 17.20 17.09 23.06
N GLN A 735 17.50 16.15 22.17
CA GLN A 735 17.86 14.77 22.50
C GLN A 735 19.36 14.61 22.79
N LEU A 736 20.17 15.56 22.33
CA LEU A 736 21.63 15.52 22.51
C LEU A 736 22.06 16.05 23.88
N SER A 737 23.02 15.32 24.48
CA SER A 737 23.73 15.79 25.66
C SER A 737 24.52 17.08 25.34
N PRO A 738 24.72 17.97 26.33
CA PRO A 738 25.55 19.16 26.14
C PRO A 738 26.97 18.77 25.72
N GLY A 739 27.48 19.35 24.63
CA GLY A 739 28.81 19.02 24.12
C GLY A 739 29.14 19.65 22.77
N GLY A 740 30.35 19.38 22.27
CA GLY A 740 30.88 19.94 21.02
C GLY A 740 30.01 19.62 19.79
N LEU A 741 29.52 18.40 19.67
CA LEU A 741 28.65 17.98 18.55
C LEU A 741 27.29 18.68 18.55
N LYS A 742 26.67 18.87 19.73
CA LYS A 742 25.42 19.63 19.86
C LYS A 742 25.61 21.08 19.43
N ASN A 743 26.72 21.70 19.84
CA ASN A 743 27.05 23.08 19.46
C ASN A 743 27.36 23.19 17.96
N ALA A 744 28.06 22.21 17.38
CA ALA A 744 28.36 22.16 15.95
C ALA A 744 27.07 22.03 15.11
N LEU A 745 26.14 21.16 15.52
CA LEU A 745 24.84 21.01 14.86
C LEU A 745 24.03 22.30 14.93
N ALA A 746 23.93 22.91 16.10
CA ALA A 746 23.23 24.18 16.27
C ALA A 746 23.84 25.31 15.40
N CYS A 747 25.18 25.38 15.32
CA CYS A 747 25.88 26.34 14.49
C CYS A 747 25.58 26.11 13.00
N ALA A 748 25.67 24.86 12.51
CA ALA A 748 25.37 24.52 11.12
C ALA A 748 23.91 24.81 10.74
N LEU A 749 22.96 24.48 11.62
CA LEU A 749 21.54 24.80 11.45
C LEU A 749 21.31 26.31 11.37
N ALA A 750 21.90 27.09 12.29
CA ALA A 750 21.78 28.54 12.32
C ALA A 750 22.37 29.19 11.06
N GLN A 751 23.57 28.77 10.67
CA GLN A 751 24.23 29.27 9.45
C GLN A 751 23.39 28.98 8.21
N ARG A 752 22.90 27.73 8.06
CA ARG A 752 22.08 27.40 6.88
C ARG A 752 20.78 28.17 6.86
N ALA A 753 20.06 28.25 7.99
CA ALA A 753 18.80 28.97 8.11
C ALA A 753 18.94 30.46 7.73
N LYS A 754 20.06 31.12 8.09
CA LYS A 754 20.36 32.50 7.67
C LYS A 754 20.46 32.67 6.14
N THR A 755 20.90 31.63 5.43
CA THR A 755 21.11 31.66 3.97
C THR A 755 19.90 31.21 3.15
N MET A 756 18.86 30.64 3.78
CA MET A 756 17.68 30.14 3.06
C MET A 756 16.75 31.27 2.62
N ASN A 757 15.99 31.05 1.54
CA ASN A 757 14.96 31.99 1.10
C ASN A 757 13.76 31.97 2.06
N VAL A 758 13.79 32.87 3.04
CA VAL A 758 12.77 32.97 4.09
C VAL A 758 11.41 33.42 3.54
N ALA A 759 11.37 34.08 2.39
CA ALA A 759 10.12 34.55 1.78
C ALA A 759 9.24 33.41 1.25
N SER A 760 9.84 32.34 0.74
CA SER A 760 9.13 31.16 0.22
C SER A 760 8.84 30.09 1.28
N THR A 761 9.37 30.26 2.48
CA THR A 761 9.25 29.26 3.56
C THR A 761 7.99 29.54 4.39
N PRO A 762 7.13 28.54 4.65
CA PRO A 762 5.99 28.67 5.57
C PRO A 762 6.42 29.11 6.97
N ASP A 763 5.67 30.01 7.59
CA ASP A 763 6.03 30.55 8.91
C ASP A 763 6.04 29.47 10.01
N LEU A 764 5.23 28.42 9.85
CA LEU A 764 5.22 27.25 10.73
C LEU A 764 6.61 26.61 10.83
N HIS A 765 7.30 26.40 9.70
CA HIS A 765 8.62 25.79 9.70
C HIS A 765 9.69 26.69 10.33
N LYS A 766 9.53 28.01 10.25
CA LYS A 766 10.45 28.96 10.90
C LYS A 766 10.25 28.95 12.41
N ALA A 767 8.98 28.94 12.85
CA ALA A 767 8.62 28.86 14.26
C ALA A 767 9.10 27.54 14.87
N LEU A 768 8.95 26.42 14.16
CA LEU A 768 9.39 25.11 14.61
C LEU A 768 10.90 25.06 14.87
N LEU A 769 11.70 25.68 13.98
CA LEU A 769 13.16 25.76 14.17
C LEU A 769 13.49 26.51 15.47
N VAL A 770 12.86 27.66 15.70
CA VAL A 770 13.00 28.44 16.94
C VAL A 770 12.63 27.62 18.18
N VAL A 771 11.54 26.84 18.11
CA VAL A 771 11.12 25.95 19.19
C VAL A 771 12.19 24.91 19.51
N TYR A 772 12.84 24.30 18.50
CA TYR A 772 13.89 23.33 18.75
C TYR A 772 15.13 23.92 19.43
N PHE A 773 15.57 25.11 19.02
CA PHE A 773 16.67 25.83 19.68
C PHE A 773 16.34 26.16 21.15
N ASN A 774 15.13 26.67 21.39
CA ASN A 774 14.66 26.98 22.74
C ASN A 774 14.56 25.73 23.62
N LYS A 775 13.98 24.64 23.11
CA LYS A 775 13.89 23.35 23.82
C LYS A 775 15.27 22.77 24.15
N ALA A 776 16.26 23.02 23.30
CA ALA A 776 17.63 22.57 23.50
C ALA A 776 18.45 23.49 24.42
N ALA A 777 17.86 24.58 24.94
CA ALA A 777 18.51 25.63 25.72
C ALA A 777 19.70 26.29 24.98
N ILE A 778 19.59 26.44 23.66
CA ILE A 778 20.62 27.07 22.82
C ILE A 778 20.21 28.51 22.56
N PRO A 779 21.07 29.50 22.88
CA PRO A 779 20.74 30.91 22.66
C PRO A 779 20.57 31.18 21.16
N LEU A 780 19.47 31.83 20.81
CA LEU A 780 19.20 32.27 19.45
C LEU A 780 19.88 33.62 19.21
N ASP A 781 20.78 33.65 18.24
CA ASP A 781 21.40 34.88 17.76
C ASP A 781 20.33 35.82 17.17
N GLU A 782 20.39 37.10 17.50
CA GLU A 782 19.50 38.14 16.97
C GLU A 782 19.55 38.21 15.44
N GLU A 783 20.69 37.91 14.82
CA GLU A 783 20.77 37.84 13.36
C GLU A 783 19.93 36.70 12.78
N LEU A 784 19.89 35.55 13.45
CA LEU A 784 19.06 34.41 13.04
C LEU A 784 17.58 34.74 13.21
N LEU A 785 17.19 35.36 14.34
CA LEU A 785 15.81 35.83 14.55
C LEU A 785 15.41 36.85 13.50
N LYS A 786 16.29 37.80 13.17
CA LYS A 786 16.07 38.80 12.12
C LYS A 786 15.97 38.17 10.73
N ALA A 787 16.75 37.12 10.45
CA ALA A 787 16.66 36.38 9.20
C ALA A 787 15.31 35.65 9.08
N LEU A 788 14.84 35.02 10.16
CA LEU A 788 13.58 34.24 10.17
C LEU A 788 12.31 35.10 10.25
N ARG A 789 12.38 36.33 10.78
CA ARG A 789 11.23 37.26 10.82
C ARG A 789 10.82 37.69 9.41
N ARG A 790 9.51 37.75 9.14
CA ARG A 790 8.98 38.40 7.92
C ARG A 790 9.41 39.87 7.92
N ARG A 791 10.09 40.31 6.84
CA ARG A 791 10.24 41.74 6.54
C ARG A 791 8.85 42.24 6.12
N VAL A 792 8.24 43.03 7.00
CA VAL A 792 6.95 43.70 6.75
C VAL A 792 7.11 44.82 5.73
#